data_AF-A0A7S3NEA0-F1
#
_entry.id   AF-A0A7S3NEA0-F1
#
_cell.length_a   1.000
_cell.length_b   1.000
_cell.length_c   1.000
_cell.angle_alpha   90.00
_cell.angle_beta   90.00
_cell.angle_gamma   90.00
#
_symmetry.space_group_name_H-M   'P 1'
#
loop_
_entity.id
_entity.type
_entity.pdbx_description
1 polymer ?
#
loop_
_entity_poly.entity_id
_entity_poly.type
_entity_poly.pdbx_seq_one_letter_code
_entity_poly.pdbx_strand_id
1 'polypeptide(L)'
;YWLPQIARAYYLILNAQAEERQFYGLRDFYEIIKLLSRSRNLTPHALDHAVLRCFGGQSKTLDTNRRIFFEQVFGDAKQMPIAKPNTLQLVAAALHDNNARHLMLMTRDLSCLLMLMGKGLLKGLHTDVLFHGAATDQSYVVESINRIKSAMAKGLTLILVNAEPIFESLYDLLNQRYIIRTFNNGEKIRMARLTLGSKSQLCVLAPSFRLLVIVEEAKALDELDSAFLNRFEKLVLNPISILDTRSNLIVESLEKWVNEIALEAKLPLSKCFAGLIPNDLISIASLLQVLIGFDSNNINENIETQARQVLTELAHPIAIMRSQSFNCIDYFQNRSSLRVLIQANSPEAQPVFILTLSSSLTTSGLKVISIGAVVDEQLLRREITKYLQALNNELLVLHVNAEMVQQVCYLVDVILASAVKKKTIAVVVTISTERAIIFRPKPWVYLFIDDVRGSVRIDDSLEDFAMTDINNECLERCLTSAVALTFSGPGSTTANGIDEFASRLNNARNVIYDTEASALVRDGILQIFKTSPPGYHIELALNSLNVGSLRQSMSLVFDTLVARAFACVLASVDSFQNLSLLLLEDEKNDGREETKEDLPHIWWSLAQDSAIRDFNVSAISIRALRGDSAVSTPRRGPYPATFPF
;
A
#
# COMPACT_ATOMS: atom_id res chain seq x y z
N TYR A 1 -43.83 1.13 -32.40
CA TYR A 1 -44.21 -0.30 -32.41
C TYR A 1 -43.60 -1.06 -31.24
N TRP A 2 -42.35 -0.81 -30.84
CA TRP A 2 -41.62 -1.53 -29.77
C TRP A 2 -41.83 -1.00 -28.33
N LEU A 3 -42.53 0.13 -28.15
CA LEU A 3 -42.67 0.78 -26.84
C LEU A 3 -43.40 -0.10 -25.79
N PRO A 4 -44.49 -0.82 -26.11
CA PRO A 4 -45.14 -1.73 -25.15
C PRO A 4 -44.20 -2.83 -24.65
N GLN A 5 -43.36 -3.38 -25.54
CA GLN A 5 -42.38 -4.43 -25.21
C GLN A 5 -41.29 -3.88 -24.28
N ILE A 6 -40.75 -2.71 -24.58
CA ILE A 6 -39.75 -2.03 -23.73
C ILE A 6 -40.36 -1.68 -22.35
N ALA A 7 -41.62 -1.22 -22.31
CA ALA A 7 -42.31 -0.93 -21.05
C ALA A 7 -42.54 -2.19 -20.21
N ARG A 8 -42.88 -3.32 -20.84
CA ARG A 8 -43.03 -4.61 -20.16
C ARG A 8 -41.70 -5.12 -19.62
N ALA A 9 -40.62 -5.02 -20.39
CA ALA A 9 -39.28 -5.37 -19.93
C ALA A 9 -38.86 -4.52 -18.71
N TYR A 10 -39.07 -3.20 -18.79
CA TYR A 10 -38.80 -2.30 -17.67
C TYR A 10 -39.63 -2.64 -16.43
N TYR A 11 -40.92 -2.96 -16.58
CA TYR A 11 -41.79 -3.36 -15.47
C TYR A 11 -41.29 -4.65 -14.78
N LEU A 12 -40.83 -5.64 -15.55
CA LEU A 12 -40.23 -6.85 -14.99
C LEU A 12 -38.96 -6.55 -14.19
N ILE A 13 -38.11 -5.65 -14.69
CA ILE A 13 -36.89 -5.22 -13.99
C ILE A 13 -37.26 -4.44 -12.71
N LEU A 14 -38.28 -3.58 -12.77
CA LEU A 14 -38.74 -2.81 -11.61
C LEU A 14 -39.22 -3.73 -10.48
N ASN A 15 -40.03 -4.75 -10.82
CA ASN A 15 -40.55 -5.70 -9.84
C ASN A 15 -39.50 -6.68 -9.29
N ALA A 16 -38.37 -6.85 -9.99
CA ALA A 16 -37.27 -7.70 -9.55
C ALA A 16 -36.31 -6.96 -8.59
N GLN A 17 -36.42 -5.63 -8.47
CA GLN A 17 -35.61 -4.85 -7.54
C GLN A 17 -36.20 -4.88 -6.13
N ALA A 18 -35.34 -4.73 -5.12
CA ALA A 18 -35.80 -4.59 -3.73
C ALA A 18 -36.62 -3.30 -3.59
N GLU A 19 -37.79 -3.39 -2.94
CA GLU A 19 -38.69 -2.25 -2.77
C GLU A 19 -38.03 -1.09 -2.03
N GLU A 20 -37.12 -1.39 -1.10
CA GLU A 20 -36.40 -0.40 -0.30
C GLU A 20 -35.30 0.33 -1.08
N ARG A 21 -34.89 -0.17 -2.26
CA ARG A 21 -33.78 0.42 -3.04
C ARG A 21 -33.93 0.25 -4.55
N GLN A 22 -34.58 1.22 -5.17
CA GLN A 22 -34.78 1.27 -6.62
C GLN A 22 -33.57 1.87 -7.34
N PHE A 23 -32.64 1.00 -7.77
CA PHE A 23 -31.43 1.37 -8.49
C PHE A 23 -31.70 1.85 -9.94
N TYR A 24 -32.67 1.23 -10.61
CA TYR A 24 -33.20 1.64 -11.91
C TYR A 24 -34.56 2.30 -11.75
N GLY A 25 -34.74 3.47 -12.35
CA GLY A 25 -35.97 4.24 -12.27
C GLY A 25 -36.47 4.73 -13.62
N LEU A 26 -37.52 5.56 -13.58
CA LEU A 26 -38.17 6.08 -14.79
C LEU A 26 -37.22 6.87 -15.71
N ARG A 27 -36.17 7.49 -15.16
CA ARG A 27 -35.17 8.21 -15.97
C ARG A 27 -34.37 7.25 -16.85
N ASP A 28 -34.07 6.04 -16.38
CA ASP A 28 -33.42 5.00 -17.19
C ASP A 28 -34.35 4.51 -18.31
N PHE A 29 -35.64 4.33 -17.99
CA PHE A 29 -36.67 4.01 -18.98
C PHE A 29 -36.83 5.08 -20.07
N TYR A 30 -36.87 6.36 -19.69
CA TYR A 30 -36.93 7.44 -20.69
C TYR A 30 -35.66 7.52 -21.52
N GLU A 31 -34.49 7.22 -20.94
CA GLU A 31 -33.23 7.29 -21.66
C GLU A 31 -33.13 6.17 -22.72
N ILE A 32 -33.56 4.94 -22.41
CA ILE A 32 -33.58 3.86 -23.41
C ILE A 32 -34.52 4.21 -24.58
N ILE A 33 -35.68 4.80 -24.31
CA ILE A 33 -36.59 5.26 -25.36
C ILE A 33 -35.91 6.30 -26.24
N LYS A 34 -35.23 7.30 -25.65
CA LYS A 34 -34.52 8.33 -26.41
C LYS A 34 -33.42 7.73 -27.29
N LEU A 35 -32.60 6.82 -26.76
CA LEU A 35 -31.52 6.17 -27.52
C LEU A 35 -32.07 5.37 -28.70
N LEU A 36 -33.12 4.57 -28.47
CA LEU A 36 -33.74 3.76 -29.52
C LEU A 36 -34.48 4.62 -30.55
N SER A 37 -35.09 5.74 -30.14
CA SER A 37 -35.80 6.65 -31.05
C SER A 37 -34.87 7.39 -32.03
N ARG A 38 -33.57 7.48 -31.70
CA ARG A 38 -32.54 8.04 -32.62
C ARG A 38 -32.11 7.03 -33.69
N SER A 39 -32.37 5.74 -33.46
CA SER A 39 -32.03 4.68 -34.40
C SER A 39 -33.15 4.54 -35.45
N ARG A 40 -32.78 4.49 -36.74
CA ARG A 40 -33.77 4.34 -37.82
C ARG A 40 -34.56 3.03 -37.71
N ASN A 41 -33.88 1.95 -37.33
CA ASN A 41 -34.44 0.61 -37.15
C ASN A 41 -33.99 0.04 -35.80
N LEU A 42 -34.87 -0.72 -35.15
CA LEU A 42 -34.55 -1.46 -33.94
C LEU A 42 -33.81 -2.75 -34.31
N THR A 43 -32.48 -2.73 -34.21
CA THR A 43 -31.64 -3.92 -34.42
C THR A 43 -31.26 -4.53 -33.08
N PRO A 44 -30.90 -5.84 -33.04
CA PRO A 44 -30.33 -6.47 -31.84
C PRO A 44 -29.18 -5.67 -31.22
N HIS A 45 -28.24 -5.17 -32.03
CA HIS A 45 -27.10 -4.39 -31.56
C HIS A 45 -27.52 -3.03 -30.99
N ALA A 46 -28.50 -2.36 -31.60
CA ALA A 46 -29.01 -1.09 -31.09
C ALA A 46 -29.74 -1.28 -29.75
N LEU A 47 -30.53 -2.36 -29.60
CA LEU A 47 -31.15 -2.71 -28.34
C LEU A 47 -30.10 -3.01 -27.27
N ASP A 48 -29.14 -3.88 -27.57
CA ASP A 48 -28.11 -4.28 -26.61
C ASP A 48 -27.30 -3.08 -26.11
N HIS A 49 -26.84 -2.23 -27.03
CA HIS A 49 -26.12 -1.01 -26.68
C HIS A 49 -26.96 -0.06 -25.81
N ALA A 50 -28.25 0.10 -26.11
CA ALA A 50 -29.13 0.96 -25.32
C ALA A 50 -29.41 0.38 -23.92
N VAL A 51 -29.58 -0.94 -23.81
CA VAL A 51 -29.75 -1.63 -22.51
C VAL A 51 -28.48 -1.52 -21.68
N LEU A 52 -27.32 -1.74 -22.27
CA LEU A 52 -26.02 -1.67 -21.58
C LEU A 52 -25.70 -0.27 -21.04
N ARG A 53 -26.14 0.79 -21.73
CA ARG A 53 -26.02 2.17 -21.26
C ARG A 53 -27.06 2.51 -20.18
N CYS A 54 -28.32 2.16 -20.38
CA CYS A 54 -29.41 2.61 -19.51
C CYS A 54 -29.61 1.75 -18.26
N PHE A 55 -29.36 0.45 -18.37
CA PHE A 55 -29.54 -0.54 -17.30
C PHE A 55 -28.19 -1.16 -16.89
N GLY A 56 -27.11 -0.38 -17.02
CA GLY A 56 -25.78 -0.69 -16.51
C GLY A 56 -25.65 -0.38 -15.02
N GLY A 57 -24.45 -0.65 -14.47
CA GLY A 57 -24.12 -0.24 -13.11
C GLY A 57 -24.28 -1.32 -12.04
N GLN A 58 -25.00 -2.41 -12.34
CA GLN A 58 -25.09 -3.56 -11.44
C GLN A 58 -24.69 -4.84 -12.18
N SER A 59 -23.42 -5.23 -12.05
CA SER A 59 -22.82 -6.33 -12.84
C SER A 59 -23.57 -7.66 -12.71
N LYS A 60 -24.13 -7.96 -11.52
CA LYS A 60 -24.88 -9.20 -11.25
C LYS A 60 -26.20 -9.32 -12.00
N THR A 61 -26.88 -8.20 -12.28
CA THR A 61 -28.22 -8.20 -12.90
C THR A 61 -28.19 -7.87 -14.40
N LEU A 62 -27.06 -7.38 -14.91
CA LEU A 62 -26.94 -6.87 -16.27
C LEU A 62 -27.32 -7.89 -17.34
N ASP A 63 -26.79 -9.12 -17.28
CA ASP A 63 -27.11 -10.14 -18.29
C ASP A 63 -28.56 -10.63 -18.20
N THR A 64 -29.12 -10.68 -16.99
CA THR A 64 -30.55 -10.94 -16.78
C THR A 64 -31.40 -9.83 -17.40
N ASN A 65 -31.04 -8.57 -17.20
CA ASN A 65 -31.74 -7.42 -17.78
C ASN A 65 -31.69 -7.46 -19.30
N ARG A 66 -30.51 -7.73 -19.89
CA ARG A 66 -30.36 -7.93 -21.34
C ARG A 66 -31.30 -9.01 -21.83
N ARG A 67 -31.27 -10.20 -21.22
CA ARG A 67 -32.16 -11.31 -21.59
C ARG A 67 -33.63 -10.91 -21.55
N ILE A 68 -34.09 -10.24 -20.48
CA ILE A 68 -35.47 -9.75 -20.37
C ILE A 68 -35.84 -8.84 -21.55
N PHE A 69 -34.99 -7.86 -21.89
CA PHE A 69 -35.26 -6.98 -23.03
C PHE A 69 -35.33 -7.73 -24.36
N PHE A 70 -34.43 -8.68 -24.60
CA PHE A 70 -34.44 -9.47 -25.84
C PHE A 70 -35.66 -10.39 -25.95
N GLU A 71 -36.06 -11.04 -24.86
CA GLU A 71 -37.27 -11.86 -24.81
C GLU A 71 -38.53 -11.02 -25.08
N GLN A 72 -38.63 -9.83 -24.49
CA GLN A 72 -39.81 -8.98 -24.69
C GLN A 72 -39.87 -8.35 -26.09
N VAL A 73 -38.73 -7.92 -26.64
CA VAL A 73 -38.67 -7.17 -27.90
C VAL A 73 -38.69 -8.08 -29.12
N PHE A 74 -37.90 -9.17 -29.09
CA PHE A 74 -37.69 -10.06 -30.23
C PHE A 74 -38.37 -11.43 -30.07
N GLY A 75 -38.89 -11.75 -28.88
CA GLY A 75 -39.48 -13.07 -28.58
C GLY A 75 -38.45 -14.18 -28.44
N ASP A 76 -37.15 -13.89 -28.56
CA ASP A 76 -36.06 -14.86 -28.50
C ASP A 76 -34.80 -14.24 -27.91
N ALA A 77 -34.39 -14.74 -26.74
CA ALA A 77 -33.15 -14.36 -26.08
C ALA A 77 -31.89 -14.68 -26.91
N LYS A 78 -31.95 -15.65 -27.84
CA LYS A 78 -30.80 -16.04 -28.68
C LYS A 78 -30.39 -14.97 -29.69
N GLN A 79 -31.25 -13.98 -29.93
CA GLN A 79 -30.91 -12.82 -30.75
C GLN A 79 -29.98 -11.83 -30.03
N MET A 80 -29.72 -12.04 -28.73
CA MET A 80 -28.77 -11.25 -27.96
C MET A 80 -27.35 -11.42 -28.50
N PRO A 81 -26.63 -10.32 -28.79
CA PRO A 81 -25.22 -10.39 -29.19
C PRO A 81 -24.37 -11.11 -28.14
N ILE A 82 -23.58 -12.08 -28.60
CA ILE A 82 -22.62 -12.81 -27.76
C ILE A 82 -21.48 -11.87 -27.36
N ALA A 83 -20.95 -11.11 -28.32
CA ALA A 83 -19.90 -10.13 -28.07
C ALA A 83 -20.49 -8.85 -27.45
N LYS A 84 -20.17 -8.61 -26.18
CA LYS A 84 -20.54 -7.39 -25.47
C LYS A 84 -19.52 -6.27 -25.78
N PRO A 85 -19.95 -5.02 -26.06
CA PRO A 85 -19.03 -3.90 -26.10
C PRO A 85 -18.34 -3.73 -24.74
N ASN A 86 -17.04 -3.45 -24.77
CA ASN A 86 -16.26 -3.18 -23.57
C ASN A 86 -16.86 -1.95 -22.85
N THR A 87 -16.91 -1.95 -21.52
CA THR A 87 -17.35 -0.80 -20.72
C THR A 87 -16.65 0.50 -21.13
N LEU A 88 -15.36 0.49 -21.47
CA LEU A 88 -14.66 1.69 -21.96
C LEU A 88 -15.29 2.25 -23.25
N GLN A 89 -15.81 1.40 -24.13
CA GLN A 89 -16.53 1.83 -25.33
C GLN A 89 -17.88 2.46 -24.98
N LEU A 90 -18.58 1.91 -23.98
CA LEU A 90 -19.83 2.49 -23.47
C LEU A 90 -19.58 3.87 -22.83
N VAL A 91 -18.50 4.00 -22.04
CA VAL A 91 -18.08 5.29 -21.46
C VAL A 91 -17.74 6.29 -22.56
N ALA A 92 -16.97 5.88 -23.56
CA ALA A 92 -16.67 6.73 -24.71
C ALA A 92 -17.95 7.19 -25.41
N ALA A 93 -18.90 6.28 -25.69
CA ALA A 93 -20.18 6.62 -26.30
C ALA A 93 -21.00 7.60 -25.43
N ALA A 94 -21.02 7.43 -24.11
CA ALA A 94 -21.70 8.31 -23.17
C ALA A 94 -21.07 9.70 -23.07
N LEU A 95 -19.75 9.80 -23.21
CA LEU A 95 -19.03 11.09 -23.21
C LEU A 95 -19.24 11.88 -24.51
N HIS A 96 -19.38 11.21 -25.65
CA HIS A 96 -19.62 11.86 -26.95
C HIS A 96 -21.09 12.19 -27.21
N ASP A 97 -22.03 11.66 -26.41
CA ASP A 97 -23.46 11.95 -26.53
C ASP A 97 -23.86 13.20 -25.74
N ASN A 98 -23.92 14.35 -26.43
CA ASN A 98 -24.31 15.65 -25.86
C ASN A 98 -25.72 15.67 -25.25
N ASN A 99 -26.57 14.69 -25.58
CA ASN A 99 -27.94 14.59 -25.12
C ASN A 99 -28.13 13.50 -24.05
N ALA A 100 -27.07 12.75 -23.72
CA ALA A 100 -27.11 11.74 -22.68
C ALA A 100 -27.16 12.38 -21.28
N ARG A 101 -27.60 11.59 -20.30
CA ARG A 101 -27.42 11.92 -18.88
C ARG A 101 -25.94 12.03 -18.54
N HIS A 102 -25.62 12.81 -17.51
CA HIS A 102 -24.27 12.83 -16.94
C HIS A 102 -23.89 11.43 -16.44
N LEU A 103 -22.61 11.13 -16.36
CA LEU A 103 -22.13 9.77 -16.12
C LEU A 103 -21.72 9.57 -14.66
N MET A 104 -22.12 8.44 -14.07
CA MET A 104 -21.59 7.93 -12.82
C MET A 104 -20.80 6.67 -13.11
N LEU A 105 -19.51 6.70 -12.77
CA LEU A 105 -18.62 5.55 -12.82
C LEU A 105 -18.44 4.98 -11.42
N MET A 106 -18.93 3.76 -11.25
CA MET A 106 -18.65 2.94 -10.07
C MET A 106 -17.37 2.19 -10.30
N THR A 107 -16.45 2.28 -9.34
CA THR A 107 -15.12 1.70 -9.46
C THR A 107 -14.67 1.15 -8.11
N ARG A 108 -13.51 0.51 -8.09
CA ARG A 108 -12.78 0.17 -6.87
C ARG A 108 -11.44 0.91 -6.87
N ASP A 109 -11.11 1.51 -5.73
CA ASP A 109 -9.84 2.19 -5.45
C ASP A 109 -9.47 3.28 -6.49
N LEU A 110 -10.47 3.97 -7.05
CA LEU A 110 -10.29 4.98 -8.12
C LEU A 110 -9.63 4.45 -9.41
N SER A 111 -9.60 3.13 -9.64
CA SER A 111 -8.97 2.53 -10.83
C SER A 111 -9.50 3.06 -12.15
N CYS A 112 -10.79 3.41 -12.21
CA CYS A 112 -11.39 3.95 -13.43
C CYS A 112 -10.71 5.23 -13.93
N LEU A 113 -10.23 6.12 -13.05
CA LEU A 113 -9.60 7.38 -13.46
C LEU A 113 -8.37 7.11 -14.33
N LEU A 114 -7.55 6.14 -13.91
CA LEU A 114 -6.35 5.70 -14.62
C LEU A 114 -6.68 5.05 -15.96
N MET A 115 -7.75 4.27 -16.02
CA MET A 115 -8.22 3.64 -17.25
C MET A 115 -8.71 4.70 -18.26
N LEU A 116 -9.44 5.71 -17.81
CA LEU A 116 -9.91 6.80 -18.67
C LEU A 116 -8.74 7.63 -19.23
N MET A 117 -7.73 7.90 -18.40
CA MET A 117 -6.51 8.57 -18.84
C MET A 117 -5.71 7.72 -19.83
N GLY A 118 -5.47 6.45 -19.50
CA GLY A 118 -4.69 5.54 -20.32
C GLY A 118 -5.31 5.27 -21.69
N LYS A 119 -6.65 5.26 -21.79
CA LYS A 119 -7.34 5.15 -23.08
C LYS A 119 -7.43 6.48 -23.85
N GLY A 120 -6.97 7.59 -23.27
CA GLY A 120 -7.05 8.91 -23.88
C GLY A 120 -8.47 9.48 -23.96
N LEU A 121 -9.38 9.01 -23.11
CA LEU A 121 -10.76 9.54 -23.04
C LEU A 121 -10.81 10.90 -22.34
N LEU A 122 -9.79 11.21 -21.53
CA LEU A 122 -9.63 12.49 -20.86
C LEU A 122 -8.58 13.32 -21.59
N LYS A 123 -9.01 14.41 -22.23
CA LYS A 123 -8.10 15.34 -22.90
C LYS A 123 -7.72 16.43 -21.91
N GLY A 124 -6.44 16.55 -21.53
CA GLY A 124 -6.00 17.43 -20.45
C GLY A 124 -6.45 18.91 -20.54
N LEU A 125 -6.61 19.47 -21.74
CA LEU A 125 -7.13 20.84 -21.93
C LEU A 125 -8.66 20.96 -21.83
N HIS A 126 -9.38 19.84 -21.97
CA HIS A 126 -10.84 19.76 -21.97
C HIS A 126 -11.40 18.96 -20.79
N THR A 127 -10.55 18.57 -19.83
CA THR A 127 -10.96 17.81 -18.65
C THR A 127 -10.44 18.52 -17.41
N ASP A 128 -11.34 18.70 -16.44
CA ASP A 128 -11.00 19.21 -15.12
C ASP A 128 -11.37 18.14 -14.08
N VAL A 129 -10.51 17.89 -13.11
CA VAL A 129 -10.73 16.86 -12.08
C VAL A 129 -10.74 17.55 -10.72
N LEU A 130 -11.82 17.36 -9.98
CA LEU A 130 -12.06 17.92 -8.67
C LEU A 130 -12.08 16.78 -7.66
N PHE A 131 -11.04 16.72 -6.84
CA PHE A 131 -10.98 15.79 -5.71
C PHE A 131 -11.64 16.38 -4.47
N HIS A 132 -12.26 15.53 -3.66
CA HIS A 132 -12.68 15.91 -2.32
C HIS A 132 -11.50 16.46 -1.51
N GLY A 133 -11.57 17.74 -1.16
CA GLY A 133 -10.65 18.35 -0.20
C GLY A 133 -11.00 17.91 1.21
N ALA A 134 -10.00 17.57 2.01
CA ALA A 134 -10.19 17.07 3.37
C ALA A 134 -10.72 18.13 4.38
N ALA A 135 -10.81 19.41 3.98
CA ALA A 135 -11.53 20.42 4.74
C ALA A 135 -13.02 20.41 4.34
N THR A 136 -13.88 19.87 5.20
CA THR A 136 -15.34 19.85 5.05
C THR A 136 -15.99 21.21 5.34
N ASP A 137 -15.23 22.30 5.21
CA ASP A 137 -15.69 23.65 5.49
C ASP A 137 -16.56 24.18 4.34
N GLN A 138 -17.48 25.09 4.66
CA GLN A 138 -18.32 25.76 3.65
C GLN A 138 -17.49 26.45 2.55
N SER A 139 -16.25 26.85 2.84
CA SER A 139 -15.31 27.42 1.87
C SER A 139 -15.00 26.45 0.72
N TYR A 140 -14.74 25.17 1.02
CA TYR A 140 -14.48 24.13 0.02
C TYR A 140 -15.68 23.94 -0.91
N VAL A 141 -16.90 23.92 -0.36
CA VAL A 141 -18.13 23.81 -1.15
C VAL A 141 -18.26 25.02 -2.07
N VAL A 142 -18.11 26.24 -1.55
CA VAL A 142 -18.20 27.49 -2.35
C VAL A 142 -17.19 27.47 -3.51
N GLU A 143 -15.94 27.11 -3.22
CA GLU A 143 -14.87 27.04 -4.21
C GLU A 143 -15.14 25.97 -5.27
N SER A 144 -15.57 24.79 -4.84
CA SER A 144 -15.95 23.70 -5.73
C SER A 144 -17.07 24.10 -6.68
N ILE A 145 -18.10 24.78 -6.17
CA ILE A 145 -19.20 25.31 -7.00
C ILE A 145 -18.70 26.36 -8.00
N ASN A 146 -17.74 27.21 -7.61
CA ASN A 146 -17.13 28.17 -8.52
C ASN A 146 -16.32 27.48 -9.63
N ARG A 147 -15.57 26.41 -9.32
CA ARG A 147 -14.86 25.58 -10.30
C ARG A 147 -15.84 24.89 -11.25
N ILE A 148 -16.93 24.33 -10.73
CA ILE A 148 -18.03 23.75 -11.53
C ILE A 148 -18.63 24.78 -12.48
N LYS A 149 -18.95 25.99 -11.98
CA LYS A 149 -19.51 27.07 -12.80
C LYS A 149 -18.56 27.47 -13.94
N SER A 150 -17.26 27.55 -13.65
CA SER A 150 -16.22 27.81 -14.65
C SER A 150 -16.15 26.71 -15.71
N ALA A 151 -16.14 25.44 -15.29
CA ALA A 151 -16.14 24.29 -16.20
C ALA A 151 -17.40 24.23 -17.08
N MET A 152 -18.58 24.53 -16.51
CA MET A 152 -19.86 24.62 -17.23
C MET A 152 -19.84 25.70 -18.32
N ALA A 153 -19.31 26.89 -18.01
CA ALA A 153 -19.23 27.99 -18.96
C ALA A 153 -18.24 27.69 -20.10
N LYS A 154 -17.11 27.03 -19.78
CA LYS A 154 -16.06 26.65 -20.75
C LYS A 154 -16.40 25.40 -21.56
N GLY A 155 -17.39 24.62 -21.14
CA GLY A 155 -17.78 23.38 -21.81
C GLY A 155 -16.77 22.24 -21.64
N LEU A 156 -16.14 22.16 -20.47
CA LEU A 156 -15.19 21.11 -20.10
C LEU A 156 -15.93 19.84 -19.65
N THR A 157 -15.25 18.69 -19.73
CA THR A 157 -15.64 17.49 -18.98
C THR A 157 -15.13 17.65 -17.55
N LEU A 158 -16.04 17.78 -16.58
CA LEU A 158 -15.69 17.84 -15.17
C LEU A 158 -15.82 16.45 -14.54
N ILE A 159 -14.76 16.00 -13.86
CA ILE A 159 -14.75 14.76 -13.09
C ILE A 159 -14.78 15.10 -11.60
N LEU A 160 -15.76 14.57 -10.88
CA LEU A 160 -15.87 14.68 -9.43
C LEU A 160 -15.43 13.36 -8.81
N VAL A 161 -14.42 13.40 -7.95
CA VAL A 161 -13.90 12.23 -7.23
C VAL A 161 -14.21 12.39 -5.75
N ASN A 162 -15.02 11.48 -5.19
CA ASN A 162 -15.43 11.48 -3.78
C ASN A 162 -16.11 12.78 -3.29
N ALA A 163 -16.69 13.57 -4.19
CA ALA A 163 -17.19 14.91 -3.89
C ALA A 163 -18.65 14.94 -3.42
N GLU A 164 -19.00 14.16 -2.40
CA GLU A 164 -20.39 14.05 -1.91
C GLU A 164 -20.98 15.33 -1.34
N PRO A 165 -20.21 16.15 -0.58
CA PRO A 165 -20.76 17.38 0.02
C PRO A 165 -21.30 18.39 -1.01
N ILE A 166 -20.98 18.24 -2.30
CA ILE A 166 -21.48 19.10 -3.38
C ILE A 166 -22.63 18.47 -4.17
N PHE A 167 -23.05 17.23 -3.87
CA PHE A 167 -24.10 16.56 -4.64
C PHE A 167 -25.45 17.27 -4.55
N GLU A 168 -25.81 17.80 -3.37
CA GLU A 168 -27.05 18.56 -3.20
C GLU A 168 -27.10 19.80 -4.09
N SER A 169 -25.96 20.47 -4.23
CA SER A 169 -25.80 21.66 -5.08
C SER A 169 -26.01 21.38 -6.57
N LEU A 170 -25.86 20.12 -7.00
CA LEU A 170 -25.90 19.69 -8.40
C LEU A 170 -27.27 19.15 -8.82
N TYR A 171 -28.25 18.97 -7.92
CA TYR A 171 -29.52 18.33 -8.26
C TYR A 171 -30.24 18.95 -9.46
N ASP A 172 -30.29 20.29 -9.52
CA ASP A 172 -30.93 21.00 -10.63
C ASP A 172 -30.16 20.87 -11.95
N LEU A 173 -28.82 20.88 -11.89
CA LEU A 173 -27.96 20.63 -13.05
C LEU A 173 -28.19 19.22 -13.61
N LEU A 174 -28.28 18.22 -12.73
CA LEU A 174 -28.45 16.81 -13.04
C LEU A 174 -29.86 16.47 -13.53
N ASN A 175 -30.87 17.26 -13.15
CA ASN A 175 -32.24 17.10 -13.65
C ASN A 175 -32.38 17.41 -15.16
N GLN A 176 -31.37 18.02 -15.79
CA GLN A 176 -31.34 18.40 -17.21
C GLN A 176 -32.51 19.27 -17.70
N ARG A 177 -33.22 19.96 -16.80
CA ARG A 177 -34.29 20.91 -17.13
C ARG A 177 -33.71 22.30 -17.38
N TYR A 178 -32.91 22.42 -18.44
CA TYR A 178 -32.16 23.64 -18.75
C TYR A 178 -33.06 24.75 -19.31
N ILE A 179 -32.77 25.99 -18.91
CA ILE A 179 -33.46 27.19 -19.40
C ILE A 179 -32.70 27.69 -20.64
N ILE A 180 -33.41 27.86 -21.76
CA ILE A 180 -32.82 28.43 -22.97
C ILE A 180 -33.16 29.93 -23.00
N ARG A 181 -32.13 30.78 -23.04
CA ARG A 181 -32.27 32.21 -23.28
C ARG A 181 -31.90 32.51 -24.72
N THR A 182 -32.81 33.13 -25.45
CA THR A 182 -32.57 33.59 -26.82
C THR A 182 -32.31 35.09 -26.78
N PHE A 183 -31.16 35.52 -27.28
CA PHE A 183 -30.79 36.93 -27.39
C PHE A 183 -31.38 37.54 -28.67
N ASN A 184 -31.41 38.88 -28.72
CA ASN A 184 -31.97 39.63 -29.86
C ASN A 184 -31.25 39.33 -31.19
N ASN A 185 -30.00 38.86 -31.15
CA ASN A 185 -29.21 38.41 -32.30
C ASN A 185 -29.53 36.96 -32.75
N GLY A 186 -30.50 36.29 -32.12
CA GLY A 186 -30.87 34.90 -32.39
C GLY A 186 -30.02 33.85 -31.67
N GLU A 187 -28.99 34.25 -30.94
CA GLU A 187 -28.11 33.36 -30.19
C GLU A 187 -28.86 32.72 -29.02
N LYS A 188 -28.70 31.40 -28.85
CA LYS A 188 -29.36 30.62 -27.79
C LYS A 188 -28.32 30.13 -26.79
N ILE A 189 -28.47 30.56 -25.54
CA ILE A 189 -27.62 30.11 -24.43
C ILE A 189 -28.42 29.23 -23.49
N ARG A 190 -27.88 28.05 -23.17
CA ARG A 190 -28.42 27.16 -22.14
C ARG A 190 -27.96 27.62 -20.77
N MET A 191 -28.86 27.63 -19.81
CA MET A 191 -28.62 28.00 -18.41
C MET A 191 -29.08 26.85 -17.50
N ALA A 192 -28.31 26.56 -16.47
CA ALA A 192 -28.66 25.61 -15.42
C ALA A 192 -28.63 26.30 -14.05
N ARG A 193 -29.43 25.80 -13.10
CA ARG A 193 -29.37 26.27 -11.72
C ARG A 193 -28.33 25.47 -10.93
N LEU A 194 -27.53 26.16 -10.14
CA LEU A 194 -26.68 25.59 -9.09
C LEU A 194 -27.15 26.14 -7.74
N THR A 195 -27.20 25.29 -6.73
CA THR A 195 -27.67 25.66 -5.38
C THR A 195 -26.50 25.65 -4.40
N LEU A 196 -26.40 26.66 -3.53
CA LEU A 196 -25.40 26.78 -2.49
C LEU A 196 -26.09 27.22 -1.20
N GLY A 197 -26.29 26.29 -0.27
CA GLY A 197 -27.17 26.49 0.88
C GLY A 197 -28.59 26.84 0.43
N SER A 198 -29.13 27.96 0.91
CA SER A 198 -30.47 28.44 0.53
C SER A 198 -30.51 29.26 -0.78
N LYS A 199 -29.36 29.55 -1.39
CA LYS A 199 -29.27 30.40 -2.59
C LYS A 199 -29.14 29.54 -3.84
N SER A 200 -29.89 29.88 -4.89
CA SER A 200 -29.77 29.25 -6.22
C SER A 200 -29.39 30.29 -7.26
N GLN A 201 -28.40 29.99 -8.10
CA GLN A 201 -27.92 30.88 -9.16
C GLN A 201 -28.08 30.23 -10.53
N LEU A 202 -28.49 31.02 -11.53
CA LEU A 202 -28.44 30.63 -12.93
C LEU A 202 -27.04 30.80 -13.50
N CYS A 203 -26.50 29.71 -14.03
CA CYS A 203 -25.15 29.63 -14.60
C CYS A 203 -25.24 29.23 -16.07
N VAL A 204 -24.34 29.79 -16.89
CA VAL A 204 -24.19 29.41 -18.31
C VAL A 204 -23.77 27.95 -18.39
N LEU A 205 -24.37 27.21 -19.31
CA LEU A 205 -24.08 25.80 -19.58
C LEU A 205 -23.76 25.63 -21.06
N ALA A 206 -22.48 25.41 -21.37
CA ALA A 206 -22.06 25.09 -22.73
C ALA A 206 -22.62 23.70 -23.15
N PRO A 207 -23.01 23.51 -24.43
CA PRO A 207 -23.54 22.24 -24.91
C PRO A 207 -22.58 21.05 -24.79
N SER A 208 -21.26 21.32 -24.82
CA SER A 208 -20.21 20.30 -24.70
C SER A 208 -19.88 19.92 -23.25
N PHE A 209 -20.43 20.62 -22.26
CA PHE A 209 -20.16 20.31 -20.85
C PHE A 209 -20.68 18.91 -20.49
N ARG A 210 -19.81 18.12 -19.87
CA ARG A 210 -20.13 16.79 -19.34
C ARG A 210 -19.68 16.70 -17.89
N LEU A 211 -20.52 16.12 -17.06
CA LEU A 211 -20.19 15.80 -15.68
C LEU A 211 -20.01 14.29 -15.56
N LEU A 212 -18.90 13.89 -14.95
CA LEU A 212 -18.58 12.52 -14.60
C LEU A 212 -18.37 12.46 -13.09
N VAL A 213 -19.05 11.55 -12.41
CA VAL A 213 -18.89 11.30 -10.98
C VAL A 213 -18.23 9.93 -10.80
N ILE A 214 -17.10 9.88 -10.10
CA ILE A 214 -16.41 8.64 -9.72
C ILE A 214 -16.73 8.36 -8.26
N VAL A 215 -17.26 7.17 -8.01
CA VAL A 215 -17.64 6.69 -6.68
C VAL A 215 -17.22 5.23 -6.50
N GLU A 216 -16.93 4.86 -5.26
CA GLU A 216 -16.70 3.45 -4.91
C GLU A 216 -17.98 2.63 -5.14
N GLU A 217 -17.82 1.42 -5.70
CA GLU A 217 -18.94 0.55 -6.09
C GLU A 217 -19.83 0.19 -4.90
N ALA A 218 -19.25 -0.21 -3.77
CA ALA A 218 -19.98 -0.53 -2.55
C ALA A 218 -20.80 0.67 -2.07
N LYS A 219 -20.19 1.85 -2.04
CA LYS A 219 -20.82 3.09 -1.61
C LYS A 219 -21.98 3.53 -2.50
N ALA A 220 -21.84 3.38 -3.82
CA ALA A 220 -22.92 3.67 -4.75
C ALA A 220 -24.12 2.72 -4.58
N LEU A 221 -23.85 1.45 -4.25
CA LEU A 221 -24.88 0.44 -4.04
C LEU A 221 -25.52 0.50 -2.65
N ASP A 222 -24.76 0.91 -1.62
CA ASP A 222 -25.14 0.76 -0.20
C ASP A 222 -25.43 2.08 0.52
N GLU A 223 -24.91 3.23 0.05
CA GLU A 223 -25.09 4.52 0.72
C GLU A 223 -25.86 5.56 -0.10
N LEU A 224 -25.59 5.67 -1.41
CA LEU A 224 -26.21 6.72 -2.23
C LEU A 224 -27.72 6.50 -2.41
N ASP A 225 -28.48 7.59 -2.35
CA ASP A 225 -29.93 7.54 -2.49
C ASP A 225 -30.36 7.25 -3.94
N SER A 226 -31.49 6.56 -4.06
CA SER A 226 -32.06 6.16 -5.36
C SER A 226 -32.39 7.37 -6.24
N ALA A 227 -32.77 8.52 -5.66
CA ALA A 227 -33.14 9.69 -6.44
C ALA A 227 -31.91 10.30 -7.14
N PHE A 228 -30.76 10.35 -6.46
CA PHE A 228 -29.48 10.80 -7.00
C PHE A 228 -28.98 9.84 -8.08
N LEU A 229 -28.89 8.54 -7.77
CA LEU A 229 -28.45 7.49 -8.72
C LEU A 229 -29.24 7.54 -10.05
N ASN A 230 -30.56 7.70 -9.97
CA ASN A 230 -31.42 7.72 -11.15
C ASN A 230 -31.21 8.95 -12.07
N ARG A 231 -30.49 9.99 -11.64
CA ARG A 231 -30.14 11.14 -12.49
C ARG A 231 -28.95 10.89 -13.40
N PHE A 232 -28.17 9.86 -13.14
CA PHE A 232 -26.99 9.51 -13.92
C PHE A 232 -27.25 8.32 -14.85
N GLU A 233 -26.51 8.29 -15.96
CA GLU A 233 -26.15 7.03 -16.61
C GLU A 233 -25.11 6.34 -15.74
N LYS A 234 -25.28 5.05 -15.43
CA LYS A 234 -24.49 4.34 -14.41
C LYS A 234 -23.72 3.21 -15.07
N LEU A 235 -22.39 3.19 -14.91
CA LEU A 235 -21.52 2.12 -15.42
C LEU A 235 -20.53 1.69 -14.36
N VAL A 236 -20.19 0.39 -14.33
CA VAL A 236 -19.09 -0.14 -13.49
C VAL A 236 -17.84 -0.21 -14.34
N LEU A 237 -16.78 0.50 -13.95
CA LEU A 237 -15.49 0.49 -14.63
C LEU A 237 -14.39 0.06 -13.66
N ASN A 238 -14.02 -1.21 -13.75
CA ASN A 238 -12.91 -1.83 -13.03
C ASN A 238 -11.96 -2.51 -14.03
N PRO A 239 -10.67 -2.73 -13.69
CA PRO A 239 -9.72 -3.42 -14.55
C PRO A 239 -10.21 -4.79 -15.04
N ILE A 240 -10.91 -5.52 -14.17
CA ILE A 240 -11.50 -6.82 -14.48
C ILE A 240 -12.66 -6.69 -15.48
N SER A 241 -13.45 -5.62 -15.40
CA SER A 241 -14.66 -5.44 -16.21
C SER A 241 -14.41 -5.26 -17.72
N ILE A 242 -13.16 -5.04 -18.10
CA ILE A 242 -12.75 -4.77 -19.48
C ILE A 242 -11.90 -5.90 -20.09
N LEU A 243 -11.67 -6.99 -19.35
CA LEU A 243 -10.94 -8.15 -19.83
C LEU A 243 -11.79 -8.92 -20.86
N ASP A 244 -11.18 -9.23 -22.00
CA ASP A 244 -11.71 -10.21 -22.95
C ASP A 244 -11.23 -11.62 -22.61
N THR A 245 -11.72 -12.62 -23.35
CA THR A 245 -11.37 -14.03 -23.11
C THR A 245 -9.85 -14.26 -23.09
N ARG A 246 -9.11 -13.62 -24.01
CA ARG A 246 -7.65 -13.77 -24.07
C ARG A 246 -6.95 -13.11 -22.88
N SER A 247 -7.36 -11.90 -22.49
CA SER A 247 -6.80 -11.24 -21.31
C SER A 247 -7.11 -12.01 -20.02
N ASN A 248 -8.32 -12.56 -19.89
CA ASN A 248 -8.71 -13.36 -18.72
C ASN A 248 -7.80 -14.58 -18.54
N LEU A 249 -7.50 -15.31 -19.61
CA LEU A 249 -6.59 -16.47 -19.53
C LEU A 249 -5.19 -16.09 -19.02
N ILE A 250 -4.68 -14.92 -19.41
CA ILE A 250 -3.37 -14.42 -18.94
C ILE A 250 -3.45 -14.01 -17.47
N VAL A 251 -4.52 -13.32 -17.05
CA VAL A 251 -4.73 -12.95 -15.65
C VAL A 251 -4.82 -14.19 -14.75
N GLU A 252 -5.56 -15.22 -15.18
CA GLU A 252 -5.67 -16.51 -14.46
C GLU A 252 -4.32 -17.23 -14.38
N SER A 253 -3.52 -17.20 -15.45
CA SER A 253 -2.16 -17.77 -15.45
C SER A 253 -1.24 -17.04 -14.47
N LEU A 254 -1.31 -15.70 -14.43
CA LEU A 254 -0.54 -14.87 -13.51
C LEU A 254 -0.99 -15.06 -12.05
N GLU A 255 -2.29 -15.16 -11.80
CA GLU A 255 -2.85 -15.45 -10.48
C GLU A 255 -2.36 -16.83 -9.97
N LYS A 256 -2.40 -17.85 -10.83
CA LYS A 256 -1.87 -19.17 -10.49
C LYS A 256 -0.40 -19.11 -10.12
N TRP A 257 0.41 -18.40 -10.92
CA TRP A 257 1.84 -18.25 -10.69
C TRP A 257 2.16 -17.56 -9.36
N VAL A 258 1.49 -16.46 -9.02
CA VAL A 258 1.74 -15.78 -7.72
C VAL A 258 1.28 -16.63 -6.53
N ASN A 259 0.24 -17.44 -6.69
CA ASN A 259 -0.23 -18.37 -5.66
C ASN A 259 0.73 -19.54 -5.46
N GLU A 260 1.34 -20.07 -6.53
CA GLU A 260 2.40 -21.09 -6.43
C GLU A 260 3.60 -20.57 -5.63
N ILE A 261 4.03 -19.33 -5.86
CA ILE A 261 5.09 -18.68 -5.10
C ILE A 261 4.71 -18.53 -3.62
N ALA A 262 3.46 -18.13 -3.33
CA ALA A 262 2.98 -18.03 -1.96
C ALA A 262 3.00 -19.38 -1.22
N LEU A 263 2.62 -20.46 -1.92
CA LEU A 263 2.67 -21.83 -1.41
C LEU A 263 4.12 -22.31 -1.15
N GLU A 264 5.03 -22.07 -2.11
CA GLU A 264 6.46 -22.37 -1.95
C GLU A 264 7.07 -21.63 -0.74
N ALA A 265 6.79 -20.33 -0.64
CA ALA A 265 7.30 -19.48 0.43
C ALA A 265 6.64 -19.75 1.80
N LYS A 266 5.52 -20.48 1.83
CA LYS A 266 4.66 -20.68 3.02
C LYS A 266 4.26 -19.35 3.67
N LEU A 267 3.88 -18.38 2.84
CA LEU A 267 3.50 -17.04 3.25
C LEU A 267 2.16 -16.65 2.62
N PRO A 268 1.37 -15.77 3.26
CA PRO A 268 0.21 -15.18 2.60
C PRO A 268 0.66 -14.31 1.43
N LEU A 269 -0.17 -14.21 0.38
CA LEU A 269 0.16 -13.47 -0.85
C LEU A 269 0.58 -12.02 -0.60
N SER A 270 -0.04 -11.35 0.38
CA SER A 270 0.27 -9.96 0.77
C SER A 270 1.67 -9.79 1.39
N LYS A 271 2.28 -10.87 1.88
CA LYS A 271 3.67 -10.91 2.35
C LYS A 271 4.64 -11.43 1.28
N CYS A 272 4.11 -11.92 0.15
CA CYS A 272 4.91 -12.31 -1.01
C CYS A 272 5.12 -11.15 -1.98
N PHE A 273 4.06 -10.40 -2.27
CA PHE A 273 4.08 -9.30 -3.22
C PHE A 273 3.40 -8.08 -2.63
N ALA A 274 4.10 -6.95 -2.65
CA ALA A 274 3.57 -5.70 -2.12
C ALA A 274 2.43 -5.17 -3.02
N GLY A 275 1.30 -4.85 -2.42
CA GLY A 275 0.13 -4.32 -3.13
C GLY A 275 -0.74 -5.38 -3.85
N LEU A 276 -0.46 -6.67 -3.67
CA LEU A 276 -1.36 -7.74 -4.12
C LEU A 276 -2.23 -8.20 -2.95
N ILE A 277 -3.55 -8.13 -3.13
CA ILE A 277 -4.53 -8.62 -2.15
C ILE A 277 -4.88 -10.09 -2.49
N PRO A 278 -4.97 -10.99 -1.49
CA PRO A 278 -5.44 -12.36 -1.70
C PRO A 278 -6.85 -12.41 -2.32
N ASN A 279 -7.05 -13.29 -3.31
CA ASN A 279 -8.33 -13.50 -4.01
C ASN A 279 -8.87 -12.25 -4.74
N ASP A 280 -8.03 -11.24 -4.98
CA ASP A 280 -8.41 -10.05 -5.73
C ASP A 280 -7.57 -9.92 -7.01
N LEU A 281 -8.26 -10.06 -8.14
CA LEU A 281 -7.66 -9.96 -9.46
C LEU A 281 -7.43 -8.52 -9.93
N ILE A 282 -7.85 -7.50 -9.18
CA ILE A 282 -7.79 -6.10 -9.62
C ILE A 282 -6.36 -5.66 -9.93
N SER A 283 -5.39 -5.95 -9.05
CA SER A 283 -4.00 -5.55 -9.26
C SER A 283 -3.41 -6.19 -10.51
N ILE A 284 -3.57 -7.51 -10.67
CA ILE A 284 -3.05 -8.28 -11.82
C ILE A 284 -3.76 -7.85 -13.12
N ALA A 285 -5.07 -7.69 -13.09
CA ALA A 285 -5.84 -7.19 -14.22
C ALA A 285 -5.39 -5.77 -14.61
N SER A 286 -5.17 -4.88 -13.63
CA SER A 286 -4.71 -3.52 -13.92
C SER A 286 -3.31 -3.49 -14.51
N LEU A 287 -2.40 -4.35 -14.04
CA LEU A 287 -1.08 -4.54 -14.62
C LEU A 287 -1.18 -4.93 -16.10
N LEU A 288 -1.94 -5.99 -16.39
CA LEU A 288 -2.10 -6.45 -17.77
C LEU A 288 -2.69 -5.35 -18.66
N GLN A 289 -3.73 -4.66 -18.18
CA GLN A 289 -4.38 -3.57 -18.92
C GLN A 289 -3.43 -2.41 -19.24
N VAL A 290 -2.55 -2.06 -18.31
CA VAL A 290 -1.50 -1.05 -18.54
C VAL A 290 -0.49 -1.53 -19.58
N LEU A 291 -0.03 -2.79 -19.50
CA LEU A 291 0.97 -3.31 -20.42
C LEU A 291 0.47 -3.36 -21.87
N ILE A 292 -0.82 -3.65 -22.07
CA ILE A 292 -1.46 -3.67 -23.39
C ILE A 292 -2.02 -2.31 -23.82
N GLY A 293 -1.89 -1.26 -22.99
CA GLY A 293 -2.43 0.07 -23.31
C GLY A 293 -3.96 0.10 -23.44
N PHE A 294 -4.67 -0.70 -22.64
CA PHE A 294 -6.12 -0.84 -22.65
C PHE A 294 -6.69 -1.25 -24.03
N ASP A 295 -5.93 -2.04 -24.79
CA ASP A 295 -6.32 -2.60 -26.07
C ASP A 295 -5.87 -4.06 -26.18
N SER A 296 -6.85 -4.98 -26.19
CA SER A 296 -6.59 -6.44 -26.27
C SER A 296 -5.86 -6.85 -27.55
N ASN A 297 -5.88 -6.02 -28.60
CA ASN A 297 -5.12 -6.31 -29.82
C ASN A 297 -3.60 -6.19 -29.63
N ASN A 298 -3.15 -5.52 -28.57
CA ASN A 298 -1.73 -5.35 -28.25
C ASN A 298 -1.14 -6.55 -27.47
N ILE A 299 -1.93 -7.60 -27.21
CA ILE A 299 -1.45 -8.81 -26.56
C ILE A 299 -0.45 -9.53 -27.49
N ASN A 300 0.83 -9.49 -27.10
CA ASN A 300 1.93 -10.21 -27.74
C ASN A 300 2.33 -11.44 -26.91
N GLU A 301 3.24 -12.27 -27.45
CA GLU A 301 3.69 -13.51 -26.80
C GLU A 301 4.51 -13.26 -25.51
N ASN A 302 5.09 -12.08 -25.35
CA ASN A 302 5.94 -11.71 -24.21
C ASN A 302 5.17 -10.96 -23.11
N ILE A 303 3.85 -10.77 -23.24
CA ILE A 303 3.10 -9.92 -22.30
C ILE A 303 3.07 -10.53 -20.90
N GLU A 304 2.99 -11.86 -20.82
CA GLU A 304 2.99 -12.60 -19.56
C GLU A 304 4.37 -12.54 -18.89
N THR A 305 5.45 -12.63 -19.67
CA THR A 305 6.82 -12.51 -19.13
C THR A 305 7.11 -11.08 -18.65
N GLN A 306 6.62 -10.07 -19.37
CA GLN A 306 6.68 -8.67 -18.92
C GLN A 306 5.90 -8.45 -17.62
N ALA A 307 4.69 -9.02 -17.51
CA ALA A 307 3.89 -8.92 -16.29
C ALA A 307 4.59 -9.61 -15.10
N ARG A 308 5.14 -10.82 -15.30
CA ARG A 308 5.94 -11.52 -14.28
C ARG A 308 7.14 -10.70 -13.84
N GLN A 309 7.85 -10.06 -14.77
CA GLN A 309 8.98 -9.20 -14.43
C GLN A 309 8.55 -8.04 -13.52
N VAL A 310 7.45 -7.35 -13.82
CA VAL A 310 6.94 -6.27 -12.96
C VAL A 310 6.50 -6.79 -11.59
N LEU A 311 5.86 -7.97 -11.52
CA LEU A 311 5.48 -8.57 -10.23
C LEU A 311 6.71 -8.97 -9.41
N THR A 312 7.78 -9.45 -10.04
CA THR A 312 9.07 -9.74 -9.39
C THR A 312 9.73 -8.48 -8.81
N GLU A 313 9.54 -7.32 -9.43
CA GLU A 313 9.98 -6.03 -8.86
C GLU A 313 9.23 -5.66 -7.57
N LEU A 314 8.02 -6.19 -7.37
CA LEU A 314 7.19 -5.97 -6.19
C LEU A 314 7.31 -7.08 -5.14
N ALA A 315 8.13 -8.11 -5.38
CA ALA A 315 8.30 -9.21 -4.45
C ALA A 315 9.01 -8.77 -3.16
N HIS A 316 8.50 -9.23 -2.02
CA HIS A 316 9.15 -9.05 -0.73
C HIS A 316 10.44 -9.88 -0.64
N PRO A 317 11.48 -9.40 0.07
CA PRO A 317 12.75 -10.12 0.17
C PRO A 317 12.59 -11.51 0.80
N ILE A 318 11.69 -11.68 1.78
CA ILE A 318 11.41 -12.99 2.37
C ILE A 318 10.85 -14.00 1.36
N ALA A 319 10.03 -13.54 0.41
CA ALA A 319 9.48 -14.40 -0.63
C ALA A 319 10.54 -14.80 -1.65
N ILE A 320 11.41 -13.85 -2.01
CA ILE A 320 12.59 -14.08 -2.87
C ILE A 320 13.50 -15.14 -2.25
N MET A 321 13.73 -15.08 -0.93
CA MET A 321 14.58 -16.06 -0.24
C MET A 321 13.97 -17.45 -0.10
N ARG A 322 12.64 -17.55 -0.01
CA ARG A 322 11.96 -18.84 0.29
C ARG A 322 11.44 -19.57 -0.94
N SER A 323 11.20 -18.88 -2.04
CA SER A 323 10.68 -19.48 -3.26
C SER A 323 11.81 -19.81 -4.24
N GLN A 324 11.79 -21.03 -4.76
CA GLN A 324 12.77 -21.50 -5.74
C GLN A 324 12.64 -20.77 -7.08
N SER A 325 11.45 -20.22 -7.34
CA SER A 325 11.15 -19.41 -8.52
C SER A 325 11.99 -18.13 -8.62
N PHE A 326 12.65 -17.71 -7.53
CA PHE A 326 13.47 -16.50 -7.48
C PHE A 326 14.98 -16.73 -7.29
N ASN A 327 15.46 -17.98 -7.41
CA ASN A 327 16.87 -18.36 -7.14
C ASN A 327 17.95 -17.55 -7.88
N CYS A 328 17.60 -16.80 -8.94
CA CYS A 328 18.53 -15.99 -9.73
C CYS A 328 18.53 -14.49 -9.38
N ILE A 329 17.77 -14.07 -8.36
CA ILE A 329 17.59 -12.64 -8.04
C ILE A 329 18.33 -12.29 -6.76
N ASP A 330 19.38 -11.49 -6.92
CA ASP A 330 20.01 -10.82 -5.78
C ASP A 330 19.25 -9.52 -5.47
N TYR A 331 18.33 -9.61 -4.51
CA TYR A 331 17.48 -8.48 -4.12
C TYR A 331 18.30 -7.27 -3.65
N PHE A 332 19.37 -7.49 -2.88
CA PHE A 332 20.04 -6.41 -2.16
C PHE A 332 21.02 -5.61 -3.02
N GLN A 333 21.52 -6.16 -4.13
CA GLN A 333 22.42 -5.42 -5.05
C GLN A 333 21.85 -4.08 -5.52
N ASN A 334 20.55 -4.03 -5.84
CA ASN A 334 19.90 -2.84 -6.41
C ASN A 334 18.74 -2.28 -5.55
N ARG A 335 18.28 -3.01 -4.53
CA ARG A 335 17.10 -2.64 -3.72
C ARG A 335 17.38 -2.53 -2.23
N SER A 336 18.64 -2.32 -1.83
CA SER A 336 19.02 -2.19 -0.42
C SER A 336 18.51 -0.91 0.26
N SER A 337 18.51 0.21 -0.47
CA SER A 337 18.03 1.50 0.02
C SER A 337 17.62 2.42 -1.13
N LEU A 338 16.87 3.48 -0.80
CA LEU A 338 16.51 4.50 -1.78
C LEU A 338 17.76 5.18 -2.38
N ARG A 339 18.82 5.35 -1.57
CA ARG A 339 20.07 5.97 -2.02
C ARG A 339 20.79 5.12 -3.06
N VAL A 340 20.90 3.81 -2.81
CA VAL A 340 21.54 2.87 -3.75
C VAL A 340 20.76 2.82 -5.06
N LEU A 341 19.44 2.82 -5.00
CA LEU A 341 18.60 2.85 -6.19
C LEU A 341 18.82 4.12 -7.05
N ILE A 342 18.90 5.29 -6.41
CA ILE A 342 19.16 6.56 -7.10
C ILE A 342 20.57 6.61 -7.70
N GLN A 343 21.55 5.94 -7.07
CA GLN A 343 22.93 5.89 -7.55
C GLN A 343 23.13 4.88 -8.70
N ALA A 344 22.49 3.71 -8.61
CA ALA A 344 22.60 2.64 -9.60
C ALA A 344 21.85 2.96 -10.91
N ASN A 345 20.66 3.58 -10.78
CA ASN A 345 19.90 4.03 -11.93
C ASN A 345 20.30 5.45 -12.29
N SER A 346 21.16 5.60 -13.31
CA SER A 346 21.30 6.90 -13.96
C SER A 346 19.91 7.31 -14.50
N PRO A 347 19.40 8.50 -14.17
CA PRO A 347 17.99 8.84 -14.31
C PRO A 347 17.52 8.89 -15.78
N GLU A 348 17.01 7.77 -16.31
CA GLU A 348 16.07 7.82 -17.43
C GLU A 348 14.80 8.56 -16.96
N ALA A 349 14.24 9.43 -17.80
CA ALA A 349 13.20 10.40 -17.44
C ALA A 349 11.80 9.80 -17.15
N GLN A 350 11.73 8.75 -16.33
CA GLN A 350 10.51 8.02 -15.99
C GLN A 350 10.18 8.18 -14.50
N PRO A 351 8.89 8.34 -14.14
CA PRO A 351 8.47 8.36 -12.75
C PRO A 351 8.56 6.96 -12.13
N VAL A 352 9.00 6.90 -10.87
CA VAL A 352 9.18 5.64 -10.13
C VAL A 352 8.21 5.62 -8.94
N PHE A 353 7.49 4.52 -8.78
CA PHE A 353 6.59 4.23 -7.69
C PHE A 353 7.19 3.17 -6.77
N ILE A 354 7.47 3.55 -5.52
CA ILE A 354 8.13 2.71 -4.53
C ILE A 354 7.15 2.38 -3.41
N LEU A 355 6.90 1.08 -3.22
CA LEU A 355 6.25 0.55 -2.02
C LEU A 355 7.32 0.24 -0.96
N THR A 356 7.11 0.62 0.29
CA THR A 356 8.03 0.33 1.39
C THR A 356 7.32 0.00 2.70
N LEU A 357 7.97 -0.73 3.62
CA LEU A 357 7.46 -0.93 4.99
C LEU A 357 7.99 0.11 5.98
N SER A 358 8.82 1.04 5.53
CA SER A 358 9.40 2.09 6.38
C SER A 358 8.42 3.22 6.63
N SER A 359 8.25 3.60 7.91
CA SER A 359 7.30 4.64 8.33
C SER A 359 7.78 6.08 8.11
N SER A 360 9.08 6.31 7.88
CA SER A 360 9.65 7.65 7.75
C SER A 360 10.85 7.68 6.81
N LEU A 361 10.87 8.68 5.93
CA LEU A 361 12.03 9.05 5.11
C LEU A 361 12.75 10.22 5.78
N THR A 362 13.76 9.91 6.60
CA THR A 362 14.72 10.89 7.14
C THR A 362 16.10 10.57 6.57
N THR A 363 16.23 10.61 5.24
CA THR A 363 17.51 10.37 4.58
C THR A 363 18.32 11.67 4.52
N SER A 364 19.54 11.63 5.06
CA SER A 364 20.49 12.73 4.96
C SER A 364 20.84 12.99 3.49
N GLY A 365 20.68 14.24 3.04
CA GLY A 365 21.04 14.66 1.68
C GLY A 365 19.94 14.57 0.60
N LEU A 366 18.77 14.00 0.91
CA LEU A 366 17.60 14.01 0.01
C LEU A 366 16.51 14.94 0.55
N LYS A 367 16.05 15.88 -0.26
CA LYS A 367 14.88 16.71 0.07
C LYS A 367 13.60 15.94 -0.28
N VAL A 368 12.89 15.52 0.76
CA VAL A 368 11.62 14.77 0.65
C VAL A 368 10.45 15.69 0.96
N ILE A 369 9.45 15.72 0.09
CA ILE A 369 8.17 16.38 0.37
C ILE A 369 7.25 15.34 1.00
N SER A 370 7.05 15.44 2.32
CA SER A 370 6.09 14.61 3.04
C SER A 370 4.69 15.15 2.88
N ILE A 371 3.83 14.38 2.20
CA ILE A 371 2.43 14.68 1.96
C ILE A 371 1.63 13.90 3.00
N GLY A 372 1.23 14.59 4.07
CA GLY A 372 0.41 14.04 5.15
C GLY A 372 -1.05 13.80 4.74
N ALA A 373 -1.86 13.31 5.68
CA ALA A 373 -3.24 12.85 5.47
C ALA A 373 -4.23 13.92 4.93
N VAL A 374 -3.85 15.19 4.93
CA VAL A 374 -4.72 16.27 4.45
C VAL A 374 -3.88 17.28 3.68
N VAL A 375 -4.00 17.29 2.36
CA VAL A 375 -3.47 18.38 1.53
C VAL A 375 -4.57 18.82 0.58
N ASP A 376 -4.94 20.09 0.69
CA ASP A 376 -5.71 20.80 -0.32
C ASP A 376 -5.01 20.62 -1.69
N GLU A 377 -5.76 20.18 -2.71
CA GLU A 377 -5.28 19.97 -4.08
C GLU A 377 -4.48 21.19 -4.57
N GLN A 378 -4.95 22.41 -4.25
CA GLN A 378 -4.28 23.64 -4.67
C GLN A 378 -2.97 23.86 -3.94
N LEU A 379 -2.95 23.64 -2.63
CA LEU A 379 -1.73 23.73 -1.84
C LEU A 379 -0.70 22.73 -2.34
N LEU A 380 -1.10 21.48 -2.58
CA LEU A 380 -0.24 20.44 -3.12
C LEU A 380 0.31 20.83 -4.49
N ARG A 381 -0.58 21.26 -5.39
CA ARG A 381 -0.20 21.72 -6.73
C ARG A 381 0.77 22.89 -6.65
N ARG A 382 0.55 23.85 -5.73
CA ARG A 382 1.43 25.00 -5.52
C ARG A 382 2.80 24.57 -5.00
N GLU A 383 2.87 23.69 -4.01
CA GLU A 383 4.13 23.19 -3.45
C GLU A 383 4.92 22.39 -4.49
N ILE A 384 4.28 21.45 -5.20
CA ILE A 384 4.93 20.69 -6.28
C ILE A 384 5.39 21.65 -7.40
N THR A 385 4.55 22.60 -7.83
CA THR A 385 4.92 23.55 -8.90
C THR A 385 6.07 24.45 -8.48
N LYS A 386 6.04 24.97 -7.24
CA LYS A 386 7.13 25.77 -6.67
C LYS A 386 8.43 24.97 -6.64
N TYR A 387 8.36 23.71 -6.25
CA TYR A 387 9.52 22.82 -6.21
C TYR A 387 10.06 22.52 -7.62
N LEU A 388 9.19 22.18 -8.57
CA LEU A 388 9.55 21.98 -9.97
C LEU A 388 10.15 23.22 -10.62
N GLN A 389 9.72 24.42 -10.22
CA GLN A 389 10.32 25.67 -10.68
C GLN A 389 11.71 25.89 -10.09
N ALA A 390 11.90 25.58 -8.80
CA ALA A 390 13.17 25.70 -8.10
C ALA A 390 14.24 24.69 -8.56
N LEU A 391 13.83 23.49 -8.99
CA LEU A 391 14.76 22.46 -9.45
C LEU A 391 15.17 22.66 -10.93
N ASN A 392 16.47 22.75 -11.18
CA ASN A 392 17.08 22.74 -12.51
C ASN A 392 17.36 21.29 -12.99
N ASN A 393 16.32 20.49 -13.22
CA ASN A 393 16.40 19.05 -13.58
C ASN A 393 16.87 18.10 -12.45
N GLU A 394 16.43 18.33 -11.22
CA GLU A 394 16.74 17.46 -10.07
C GLU A 394 15.60 16.46 -9.75
N LEU A 395 15.90 15.51 -8.86
CA LEU A 395 15.01 14.47 -8.33
C LEU A 395 13.92 15.07 -7.41
N LEU A 396 12.66 14.72 -7.66
CA LEU A 396 11.53 15.01 -6.78
C LEU A 396 11.14 13.75 -6.01
N VAL A 397 11.29 13.74 -4.68
CA VAL A 397 10.84 12.63 -3.83
C VAL A 397 9.60 13.04 -3.06
N LEU A 398 8.50 12.32 -3.26
CA LEU A 398 7.22 12.51 -2.58
C LEU A 398 6.97 11.34 -1.64
N HIS A 399 6.83 11.60 -0.35
CA HIS A 399 6.37 10.59 0.61
C HIS A 399 4.88 10.76 0.84
N VAL A 400 4.07 9.74 0.51
CA VAL A 400 2.62 9.85 0.44
C VAL A 400 1.96 8.81 1.35
N ASN A 401 0.93 9.22 2.08
CA ASN A 401 0.06 8.29 2.80
C ASN A 401 -0.80 7.47 1.82
N ALA A 402 -1.00 6.18 2.10
CA ALA A 402 -1.70 5.23 1.24
C ALA A 402 -3.06 5.72 0.74
N GLU A 403 -3.81 6.47 1.54
CA GLU A 403 -5.14 7.00 1.16
C GLU A 403 -5.09 8.07 0.07
N MET A 404 -3.99 8.83 0.03
CA MET A 404 -3.81 9.94 -0.89
C MET A 404 -3.02 9.54 -2.14
N VAL A 405 -2.46 8.32 -2.18
CA VAL A 405 -1.60 7.83 -3.26
C VAL A 405 -2.19 8.06 -4.64
N GLN A 406 -3.46 7.68 -4.84
CA GLN A 406 -4.07 7.79 -6.17
C GLN A 406 -4.27 9.24 -6.61
N GLN A 407 -4.62 10.13 -5.67
CA GLN A 407 -4.78 11.56 -5.93
C GLN A 407 -3.44 12.24 -6.22
N VAL A 408 -2.43 11.97 -5.38
CA VAL A 408 -1.09 12.56 -5.53
C VAL A 408 -0.47 12.11 -6.85
N CYS A 409 -0.49 10.82 -7.15
CA CYS A 409 0.09 10.34 -8.40
C CYS A 409 -0.68 10.89 -9.62
N TYR A 410 -2.00 11.10 -9.55
CA TYR A 410 -2.74 11.78 -10.62
C TYR A 410 -2.25 13.22 -10.81
N LEU A 411 -2.07 13.97 -9.72
CA LEU A 411 -1.55 15.33 -9.78
C LEU A 411 -0.12 15.36 -10.32
N VAL A 412 0.72 14.40 -9.95
CA VAL A 412 2.06 14.22 -10.52
C VAL A 412 1.98 14.02 -12.03
N ASP A 413 1.12 13.11 -12.52
CA ASP A 413 0.93 12.88 -13.95
C ASP A 413 0.53 14.18 -14.69
N VAL A 414 -0.44 14.93 -14.16
CA VAL A 414 -0.91 16.18 -14.75
C VAL A 414 0.18 17.25 -14.75
N ILE A 415 0.90 17.40 -13.65
CA ILE A 415 1.94 18.42 -13.51
C ILE A 415 3.13 18.09 -14.41
N LEU A 416 3.59 16.84 -14.43
CA LEU A 416 4.68 16.39 -15.30
C LEU A 416 4.32 16.56 -16.78
N ALA A 417 3.08 16.24 -17.18
CA ALA A 417 2.60 16.47 -18.54
C ALA A 417 2.61 17.96 -18.95
N SER A 418 2.42 18.87 -17.99
CA SER A 418 2.47 20.32 -18.22
C SER A 418 3.89 20.91 -18.20
N ALA A 419 4.89 20.16 -17.72
CA ALA A 419 6.26 20.61 -17.61
C ALA A 419 7.01 20.42 -18.95
N VAL A 420 6.74 21.30 -19.91
CA VAL A 420 7.14 21.20 -21.34
C VAL A 420 8.66 21.03 -21.61
N LYS A 421 9.58 21.11 -20.62
CA LYS A 421 11.05 21.12 -20.89
C LYS A 421 11.98 20.51 -19.82
N LYS A 422 11.52 19.78 -18.80
CA LYS A 422 12.42 19.36 -17.70
C LYS A 422 12.56 17.83 -17.60
N LYS A 423 13.80 17.34 -17.49
CA LYS A 423 14.15 15.95 -17.16
C LYS A 423 13.96 15.68 -15.65
N THR A 424 12.81 16.07 -15.10
CA THR A 424 12.54 15.87 -13.67
C THR A 424 11.97 14.48 -13.45
N ILE A 425 12.64 13.66 -12.64
CA ILE A 425 12.11 12.38 -12.19
C ILE A 425 11.33 12.58 -10.90
N ALA A 426 10.12 12.05 -10.86
CA ALA A 426 9.31 11.95 -9.65
C ALA A 426 9.44 10.53 -9.08
N VAL A 427 9.90 10.43 -7.84
CA VAL A 427 9.89 9.21 -7.04
C VAL A 427 8.78 9.35 -6.01
N VAL A 428 7.72 8.57 -6.16
CA VAL A 428 6.64 8.50 -5.18
C VAL A 428 6.89 7.30 -4.29
N VAL A 429 7.11 7.57 -3.00
CA VAL A 429 7.28 6.55 -1.98
C VAL A 429 6.00 6.49 -1.14
N THR A 430 5.41 5.31 -1.03
CA THR A 430 4.29 5.08 -0.13
C THR A 430 4.57 3.89 0.77
N ILE A 431 3.98 3.94 1.96
CA ILE A 431 3.96 2.81 2.86
C ILE A 431 3.06 1.73 2.24
N SER A 432 3.58 0.51 2.16
CA SER A 432 2.87 -0.68 1.71
C SER A 432 1.76 -0.96 2.73
N THR A 433 0.52 -0.83 2.26
CA THR A 433 -0.69 -1.15 3.02
C THR A 433 -1.33 -2.42 2.47
N GLU A 434 -2.26 -3.01 3.21
CA GLU A 434 -3.12 -4.12 2.75
C GLU A 434 -4.13 -3.70 1.66
N ARG A 435 -3.82 -2.67 0.85
CA ARG A 435 -4.65 -2.18 -0.26
C ARG A 435 -4.08 -2.65 -1.59
N ALA A 436 -4.96 -2.84 -2.57
CA ALA A 436 -4.58 -3.26 -3.91
C ALA A 436 -3.83 -2.13 -4.61
N ILE A 437 -2.70 -2.46 -5.24
CA ILE A 437 -2.02 -1.54 -6.13
C ILE A 437 -2.76 -1.50 -7.47
N ILE A 438 -3.04 -0.29 -7.94
CA ILE A 438 -3.52 -0.07 -9.30
C ILE A 438 -2.37 0.47 -10.13
N PHE A 439 -2.01 -0.28 -11.16
CA PHE A 439 -0.95 0.09 -12.08
C PHE A 439 -1.41 1.26 -12.98
N ARG A 440 -0.47 2.17 -13.25
CA ARG A 440 -0.66 3.39 -14.02
C ARG A 440 -0.16 3.22 -15.45
N PRO A 441 -0.78 3.91 -16.43
CA PRO A 441 -0.29 3.92 -17.80
C PRO A 441 1.19 4.34 -17.85
N LYS A 442 1.98 3.71 -18.72
CA LYS A 442 3.43 3.98 -18.89
C LYS A 442 3.72 5.48 -19.00
N PRO A 443 4.85 5.97 -18.41
CA PRO A 443 6.08 5.22 -18.15
C PRO A 443 6.40 4.95 -16.66
N TRP A 444 5.40 4.67 -15.81
CA TRP A 444 5.66 4.36 -14.40
C TRP A 444 6.43 3.05 -14.20
N VAL A 445 7.49 3.10 -13.39
CA VAL A 445 8.24 1.93 -12.91
C VAL A 445 7.79 1.60 -11.48
N TYR A 446 7.53 0.33 -11.19
CA TYR A 446 7.01 -0.14 -9.91
C TYR A 446 8.04 -0.99 -9.19
N LEU A 447 8.35 -0.64 -7.95
CA LEU A 447 9.38 -1.31 -7.17
C LEU A 447 8.95 -1.47 -5.72
N PHE A 448 9.38 -2.56 -5.08
CA PHE A 448 9.29 -2.73 -3.64
C PHE A 448 10.68 -2.62 -2.98
N ILE A 449 10.81 -1.68 -2.04
CA ILE A 449 12.01 -1.51 -1.20
C ILE A 449 11.59 -1.71 0.26
N ASP A 450 12.05 -2.79 0.87
CA ASP A 450 11.70 -3.18 2.23
C ASP A 450 12.02 -2.08 3.26
N ASP A 451 13.26 -1.57 3.26
CA ASP A 451 13.67 -0.41 4.06
C ASP A 451 14.36 0.68 3.21
N VAL A 452 13.72 1.85 3.08
CA VAL A 452 14.25 2.95 2.27
C VAL A 452 15.34 3.77 2.96
N ARG A 453 15.49 3.65 4.29
CA ARG A 453 16.37 4.52 5.10
C ARG A 453 17.85 4.15 4.96
N GLY A 454 18.16 2.96 4.46
CA GLY A 454 19.49 2.35 4.58
C GLY A 454 19.75 1.92 6.03
N SER A 455 20.45 0.81 6.22
CA SER A 455 20.87 0.35 7.56
C SER A 455 22.37 0.57 7.70
N VAL A 456 22.82 0.97 8.89
CA VAL A 456 24.24 1.06 9.24
C VAL A 456 24.80 -0.32 9.64
N ARG A 457 23.94 -1.28 10.00
CA ARG A 457 24.34 -2.59 10.56
C ARG A 457 24.30 -3.75 9.59
N ILE A 458 23.21 -3.84 8.84
CA ILE A 458 23.04 -4.94 7.90
C ILE A 458 23.62 -4.42 6.59
N ASP A 459 24.82 -4.90 6.27
CA ASP A 459 25.45 -4.69 4.96
C ASP A 459 24.47 -5.06 3.84
N ASP A 460 24.78 -4.66 2.62
CA ASP A 460 23.94 -4.96 1.45
C ASP A 460 23.95 -6.44 1.04
N SER A 461 24.38 -7.34 1.94
CA SER A 461 24.31 -8.79 1.82
C SER A 461 23.73 -9.39 3.12
N LEU A 462 22.91 -10.43 3.00
CA LEU A 462 22.40 -11.19 4.15
C LEU A 462 23.43 -12.19 4.71
N GLU A 463 24.45 -12.52 3.92
CA GLU A 463 25.47 -13.52 4.25
C GLU A 463 26.46 -12.97 5.29
N ASP A 464 26.68 -11.65 5.32
CA ASP A 464 27.56 -10.96 6.26
C ASP A 464 26.90 -10.61 7.61
N PHE A 465 25.65 -11.02 7.83
CA PHE A 465 24.97 -10.91 9.14
C PHE A 465 25.67 -11.74 10.26
N ALA A 466 26.76 -12.42 9.92
CA ALA A 466 27.54 -13.29 10.78
C ALA A 466 28.57 -12.53 11.61
N MET A 467 28.29 -12.43 12.92
CA MET A 467 29.28 -12.40 14.02
C MET A 467 30.20 -11.17 14.17
N THR A 468 30.33 -10.33 13.15
CA THR A 468 31.19 -9.12 13.15
C THR A 468 30.57 -7.92 13.89
N ASP A 469 29.25 -7.92 14.09
CA ASP A 469 28.47 -6.80 14.64
C ASP A 469 28.33 -6.77 16.18
N ILE A 470 28.90 -7.73 16.91
CA ILE A 470 28.82 -7.79 18.39
C ILE A 470 29.86 -6.82 19.00
N ASN A 471 29.60 -5.52 18.87
CA ASN A 471 30.41 -4.46 19.45
C ASN A 471 29.84 -3.98 20.81
N ASN A 472 30.55 -3.05 21.48
CA ASN A 472 30.12 -2.56 22.80
C ASN A 472 28.77 -1.83 22.74
N GLU A 473 28.44 -1.18 21.62
CA GLU A 473 27.13 -0.56 21.40
C GLU A 473 26.01 -1.60 21.30
N CYS A 474 26.27 -2.77 20.72
CA CYS A 474 25.35 -3.90 20.73
C CYS A 474 25.12 -4.44 22.15
N LEU A 475 26.20 -4.60 22.93
CA LEU A 475 26.12 -5.07 24.32
C LEU A 475 25.34 -4.09 25.20
N GLU A 476 25.58 -2.78 25.10
CA GLU A 476 24.86 -1.74 25.87
C GLU A 476 23.34 -1.79 25.62
N ARG A 477 22.92 -1.97 24.36
CA ARG A 477 21.48 -2.05 24.02
C ARG A 477 20.83 -3.33 24.54
N CYS A 478 21.54 -4.45 24.49
CA CYS A 478 21.04 -5.74 24.95
C CYS A 478 21.13 -5.93 26.47
N LEU A 479 21.91 -5.10 27.17
CA LEU A 479 22.22 -5.24 28.59
C LEU A 479 20.97 -5.32 29.47
N THR A 480 20.06 -4.35 29.33
CA THR A 480 18.84 -4.30 30.15
C THR A 480 17.99 -5.55 29.99
N SER A 481 17.85 -6.05 28.77
CA SER A 481 17.12 -7.29 28.48
C SER A 481 17.87 -8.53 29.00
N ALA A 482 19.19 -8.57 28.89
CA ALA A 482 20.00 -9.66 29.40
C ALA A 482 19.90 -9.78 30.93
N VAL A 483 20.04 -8.66 31.65
CA VAL A 483 19.92 -8.60 33.12
C VAL A 483 18.50 -8.97 33.58
N ALA A 484 17.47 -8.56 32.82
CA ALA A 484 16.09 -8.97 33.11
C ALA A 484 15.90 -10.49 32.98
N LEU A 485 16.47 -11.10 31.94
CA LEU A 485 16.37 -12.55 31.69
C LEU A 485 17.14 -13.39 32.72
N THR A 486 18.23 -12.87 33.28
CA THR A 486 19.01 -13.59 34.30
C THR A 486 18.37 -13.56 35.68
N PHE A 487 17.72 -12.46 36.07
CA PHE A 487 17.32 -12.21 37.46
C PHE A 487 15.79 -12.15 37.70
N SER A 488 14.95 -12.43 36.71
CA SER A 488 13.50 -12.48 36.88
C SER A 488 13.04 -13.70 37.70
N GLY A 489 12.92 -13.54 39.02
CA GLY A 489 12.31 -14.50 39.96
C GLY A 489 11.08 -13.95 40.69
N PRO A 490 10.36 -14.77 41.48
CA PRO A 490 9.07 -14.41 42.13
C PRO A 490 9.11 -13.24 43.12
N GLY A 491 10.29 -12.67 43.42
CA GLY A 491 10.47 -11.50 44.30
C GLY A 491 10.78 -10.19 43.57
N SER A 492 10.86 -10.19 42.23
CA SER A 492 11.31 -9.06 41.38
C SER A 492 10.38 -7.83 41.38
N THR A 493 9.18 -7.91 41.98
CA THR A 493 8.22 -6.80 42.07
C THR A 493 8.25 -6.04 43.41
N THR A 494 9.19 -6.38 44.31
CA THR A 494 9.37 -5.70 45.61
C THR A 494 10.41 -4.57 45.50
N ALA A 495 10.32 -3.52 46.32
CA ALA A 495 11.25 -2.39 46.30
C ALA A 495 12.73 -2.84 46.40
N ASN A 496 13.02 -3.82 47.25
CA ASN A 496 14.35 -4.41 47.39
C ASN A 496 14.84 -5.13 46.11
N GLY A 497 13.92 -5.74 45.34
CA GLY A 497 14.25 -6.37 44.06
C GLY A 497 14.56 -5.36 42.95
N ILE A 498 14.00 -4.15 43.02
CA ILE A 498 14.26 -3.06 42.08
C ILE A 498 15.65 -2.45 42.35
N ASP A 499 16.01 -2.24 43.62
CA ASP A 499 17.33 -1.73 44.02
C ASP A 499 18.45 -2.73 43.69
N GLU A 500 18.21 -4.03 43.91
CA GLU A 500 19.13 -5.10 43.51
C GLU A 500 19.29 -5.19 41.99
N PHE A 501 18.21 -5.05 41.23
CA PHE A 501 18.24 -5.01 39.77
C PHE A 501 19.04 -3.81 39.24
N ALA A 502 18.83 -2.62 39.81
CA ALA A 502 19.57 -1.41 39.43
C ALA A 502 21.07 -1.51 39.74
N SER A 503 21.42 -2.09 40.90
CA SER A 503 22.82 -2.37 41.27
C SER A 503 23.48 -3.35 40.29
N ARG A 504 22.82 -4.49 40.01
CA ARG A 504 23.34 -5.47 39.04
C ARG A 504 23.41 -4.91 37.61
N LEU A 505 22.48 -4.03 37.22
CA LEU A 505 22.51 -3.35 35.93
C LEU A 505 23.72 -2.40 35.82
N ASN A 506 24.00 -1.60 36.85
CA ASN A 506 25.19 -0.75 36.90
C ASN A 506 26.48 -1.58 36.89
N ASN A 507 26.51 -2.68 37.64
CA ASN A 507 27.67 -3.55 37.71
C ASN A 507 27.99 -4.19 36.35
N ALA A 508 26.96 -4.73 35.69
CA ALA A 508 27.08 -5.28 34.35
C ALA A 508 27.33 -4.21 33.27
N ARG A 509 26.95 -2.95 33.52
CA ARG A 509 27.30 -1.82 32.66
C ARG A 509 28.79 -1.49 32.74
N ASN A 510 29.38 -1.48 33.94
CA ASN A 510 30.82 -1.26 34.13
C ASN A 510 31.67 -2.32 33.41
N VAL A 511 31.19 -3.57 33.36
CA VAL A 511 31.79 -4.67 32.58
C VAL A 511 31.83 -4.39 31.06
N ILE A 512 30.89 -3.60 30.51
CA ILE A 512 30.90 -3.26 29.07
C ILE A 512 31.93 -2.16 28.76
N TYR A 513 32.22 -1.28 29.72
CA TYR A 513 33.21 -0.20 29.57
C TYR A 513 34.64 -0.66 29.83
N ASP A 514 34.83 -1.80 30.49
CA ASP A 514 36.13 -2.47 30.61
C ASP A 514 36.48 -3.25 29.33
N THR A 515 37.68 -3.01 28.80
CA THR A 515 38.15 -3.61 27.54
C THR A 515 38.35 -5.12 27.60
N GLU A 516 38.81 -5.65 28.73
CA GLU A 516 39.06 -7.09 28.87
C GLU A 516 37.75 -7.81 29.21
N ALA A 517 36.89 -7.19 30.01
CA ALA A 517 35.57 -7.69 30.38
C ALA A 517 34.57 -7.75 29.21
N SER A 518 34.54 -6.71 28.38
CA SER A 518 33.75 -6.71 27.15
C SER A 518 34.22 -7.75 26.12
N ALA A 519 35.54 -7.99 26.01
CA ALA A 519 36.09 -9.04 25.13
C ALA A 519 35.68 -10.45 25.60
N LEU A 520 35.74 -10.69 26.91
CA LEU A 520 35.36 -11.96 27.54
C LEU A 520 33.87 -12.30 27.39
N VAL A 521 33.00 -11.29 27.45
CA VAL A 521 31.56 -11.43 27.16
C VAL A 521 31.32 -11.70 25.69
N ARG A 522 32.00 -10.95 24.80
CA ARG A 522 31.89 -11.12 23.34
C ARG A 522 32.30 -12.52 22.92
N ASP A 523 33.43 -13.03 23.40
CA ASP A 523 33.91 -14.37 23.07
C ASP A 523 32.96 -15.48 23.55
N GLY A 524 32.39 -15.33 24.75
CA GLY A 524 31.37 -16.26 25.27
C GLY A 524 30.11 -16.28 24.41
N ILE A 525 29.62 -15.11 23.99
CA ILE A 525 28.48 -15.01 23.07
C ILE A 525 28.84 -15.66 21.72
N LEU A 526 30.01 -15.35 21.15
CA LEU A 526 30.46 -15.92 19.88
C LEU A 526 30.56 -17.46 19.93
N GLN A 527 31.02 -18.04 21.05
CA GLN A 527 31.03 -19.50 21.24
C GLN A 527 29.61 -20.10 21.24
N ILE A 528 28.65 -19.44 21.89
CA ILE A 528 27.24 -19.88 21.90
C ILE A 528 26.65 -19.83 20.50
N PHE A 529 26.93 -18.79 19.72
CA PHE A 529 26.46 -18.67 18.33
C PHE A 529 27.09 -19.72 17.41
N LYS A 530 28.39 -20.04 17.57
CA LYS A 530 29.08 -21.08 16.78
C LYS A 530 28.52 -22.49 16.97
N THR A 531 27.85 -22.77 18.08
CA THR A 531 27.22 -24.08 18.32
C THR A 531 25.81 -24.20 17.75
N SER A 532 25.26 -23.11 17.20
CA SER A 532 23.98 -23.14 16.50
C SER A 532 24.09 -23.68 15.07
N PRO A 533 23.02 -24.27 14.51
CA PRO A 533 23.03 -24.72 13.12
C PRO A 533 23.22 -23.54 12.14
N PRO A 534 23.97 -23.72 11.04
CA PRO A 534 24.13 -22.68 10.03
C PRO A 534 22.77 -22.27 9.46
N GLY A 535 22.51 -20.96 9.36
CA GLY A 535 21.25 -20.41 8.87
C GLY A 535 20.09 -20.39 9.87
N TYR A 536 20.25 -20.95 11.09
CA TYR A 536 19.18 -20.98 12.10
C TYR A 536 18.66 -19.58 12.47
N HIS A 537 19.56 -18.61 12.61
CA HIS A 537 19.20 -17.23 12.95
C HIS A 537 18.41 -16.53 11.84
N ILE A 538 18.76 -16.82 10.58
CA ILE A 538 18.06 -16.30 9.41
C ILE A 538 16.65 -16.90 9.38
N GLU A 539 16.50 -18.22 9.53
CA GLU A 539 15.17 -18.84 9.59
C GLU A 539 14.30 -18.30 10.74
N LEU A 540 14.88 -18.09 11.92
CA LEU A 540 14.16 -17.56 13.08
C LEU A 540 13.65 -16.14 12.82
N ALA A 541 14.45 -15.31 12.17
CA ALA A 541 14.08 -13.97 11.79
C ALA A 541 13.03 -13.93 10.68
N LEU A 542 13.15 -14.83 9.69
CA LEU A 542 12.13 -14.98 8.65
C LEU A 542 10.78 -15.46 9.23
N ASN A 543 10.78 -16.22 10.33
CA ASN A 543 9.57 -16.71 11.00
C ASN A 543 8.92 -15.72 11.97
N SER A 544 9.63 -14.67 12.37
CA SER A 544 9.17 -13.68 13.38
C SER A 544 8.68 -12.37 12.77
N LEU A 545 8.50 -12.33 11.45
CA LEU A 545 8.03 -11.20 10.64
C LEU A 545 6.56 -10.84 10.90
N ASN A 546 6.28 -10.32 12.09
CA ASN A 546 4.95 -9.89 12.48
C ASN A 546 4.72 -8.39 12.20
N VAL A 547 5.77 -7.54 12.28
CA VAL A 547 5.65 -6.08 12.10
C VAL A 547 6.94 -5.47 11.53
N GLY A 548 6.81 -4.64 10.49
CA GLY A 548 7.92 -3.85 9.94
C GLY A 548 8.71 -4.53 8.82
N SER A 549 9.86 -3.96 8.49
CA SER A 549 10.76 -4.48 7.45
C SER A 549 11.47 -5.78 7.87
N LEU A 550 11.97 -6.55 6.91
CA LEU A 550 12.84 -7.70 7.15
C LEU A 550 14.09 -7.27 7.92
N ARG A 551 14.73 -6.14 7.54
CA ARG A 551 15.92 -5.63 8.24
C ARG A 551 15.65 -5.31 9.71
N GLN A 552 14.51 -4.71 10.03
CA GLN A 552 14.10 -4.46 11.42
C GLN A 552 13.86 -5.75 12.19
N SER A 553 13.19 -6.72 11.56
CA SER A 553 12.90 -8.03 12.16
C SER A 553 14.19 -8.81 12.43
N MET A 554 15.12 -8.82 11.48
CA MET A 554 16.47 -9.37 11.63
C MET A 554 17.21 -8.71 12.79
N SER A 555 17.23 -7.38 12.87
CA SER A 555 17.89 -6.66 13.97
C SER A 555 17.27 -6.98 15.33
N LEU A 556 15.94 -7.07 15.43
CA LEU A 556 15.25 -7.39 16.67
C LEU A 556 15.55 -8.82 17.13
N VAL A 557 15.52 -9.77 16.22
CA VAL A 557 15.82 -11.18 16.49
C VAL A 557 17.27 -11.34 16.91
N PHE A 558 18.19 -10.65 16.23
CA PHE A 558 19.59 -10.60 16.62
C PHE A 558 19.77 -10.06 18.03
N ASP A 559 19.22 -8.87 18.32
CA ASP A 559 19.30 -8.26 19.66
C ASP A 559 18.69 -9.19 20.74
N THR A 560 17.63 -9.93 20.41
CA THR A 560 17.01 -10.91 21.31
C THR A 560 17.90 -12.13 21.55
N LEU A 561 18.53 -12.67 20.51
CA LEU A 561 19.45 -13.80 20.60
C LEU A 561 20.72 -13.41 21.36
N VAL A 562 21.27 -12.23 21.07
CA VAL A 562 22.40 -11.65 21.79
C VAL A 562 22.04 -11.42 23.25
N ALA A 563 20.88 -10.85 23.57
CA ALA A 563 20.45 -10.66 24.96
C ALA A 563 20.31 -11.98 25.72
N ARG A 564 19.83 -13.05 25.07
CA ARG A 564 19.73 -14.40 25.68
C ARG A 564 21.10 -15.05 25.88
N ALA A 565 21.98 -14.97 24.88
CA ALA A 565 23.35 -15.47 25.01
C ALA A 565 24.12 -14.69 26.08
N PHE A 566 23.96 -13.36 26.09
CA PHE A 566 24.54 -12.49 27.11
C PHE A 566 23.99 -12.83 28.50
N ALA A 567 22.69 -13.10 28.63
CA ALA A 567 22.11 -13.58 29.88
C ALA A 567 22.74 -14.91 30.35
N CYS A 568 22.96 -15.88 29.45
CA CYS A 568 23.65 -17.12 29.81
C CYS A 568 25.07 -16.87 30.30
N VAL A 569 25.81 -15.97 29.64
CA VAL A 569 27.15 -15.57 30.07
C VAL A 569 27.09 -14.89 31.44
N LEU A 570 26.22 -13.89 31.62
CA LEU A 570 26.02 -13.19 32.90
C LEU A 570 25.62 -14.14 34.03
N ALA A 571 24.74 -15.11 33.79
CA ALA A 571 24.34 -16.09 34.79
C ALA A 571 25.50 -17.01 35.24
N SER A 572 26.43 -17.32 34.34
CA SER A 572 27.63 -18.08 34.68
C SER A 572 28.64 -17.24 35.48
N VAL A 573 28.80 -15.98 35.07
CA VAL A 573 29.81 -15.04 35.57
C VAL A 573 29.40 -14.39 36.90
N ASP A 574 28.10 -14.13 37.10
CA ASP A 574 27.51 -13.53 38.31
C ASP A 574 26.79 -14.56 39.21
N SER A 575 27.10 -15.85 39.05
CA SER A 575 26.62 -16.86 39.99
C SER A 575 27.08 -16.46 41.40
N PHE A 576 26.14 -16.20 42.31
CA PHE A 576 26.41 -15.73 43.68
C PHE A 576 26.93 -14.28 43.84
N GLN A 577 26.53 -13.34 42.96
CA GLN A 577 26.91 -11.91 43.04
C GLN A 577 28.42 -11.66 42.82
N ASN A 578 29.11 -12.57 42.14
CA ASN A 578 30.55 -12.45 41.88
C ASN A 578 30.94 -11.16 41.13
N LEU A 579 30.04 -10.54 40.36
CA LEU A 579 30.32 -9.26 39.69
C LEU A 579 30.54 -8.10 40.70
N SER A 580 30.02 -8.21 41.92
CA SER A 580 30.28 -7.22 42.97
C SER A 580 31.74 -7.22 43.44
N LEU A 581 32.46 -8.34 43.29
CA LEU A 581 33.88 -8.47 43.63
C LEU A 581 34.79 -7.70 42.67
N LEU A 582 34.35 -7.50 41.42
CA LEU A 582 35.07 -6.69 40.42
C LEU A 582 34.94 -5.18 40.66
N LEU A 583 33.98 -4.75 41.50
CA LEU A 583 33.63 -3.35 41.73
C LEU A 583 33.95 -2.88 43.14
N LEU A 584 34.67 -3.72 43.90
CA LEU A 584 35.34 -3.30 45.12
C LEU A 584 36.44 -2.31 44.70
N GLU A 585 36.08 -1.04 44.54
CA GLU A 585 37.05 0.04 44.62
C GLU A 585 37.72 -0.03 45.99
N ASP A 586 39.03 0.21 46.01
CA ASP A 586 39.84 0.33 47.22
C ASP A 586 39.20 1.35 48.17
N GLU A 587 38.29 0.91 49.04
CA GLU A 587 38.04 1.60 50.29
C GLU A 587 39.33 1.48 51.11
N LYS A 588 40.23 2.43 50.89
CA LYS A 588 41.31 2.77 51.80
C LYS A 588 40.69 3.14 53.14
N ASN A 589 40.41 2.14 53.98
CA ASN A 589 40.12 2.34 55.39
C ASN A 589 40.87 1.29 56.23
N ASP A 590 41.89 1.83 56.90
CA ASP A 590 42.50 1.41 58.15
C ASP A 590 42.92 -0.07 58.32
N GLY A 591 44.18 -0.32 57.96
CA GLY A 591 45.11 -0.99 58.88
C GLY A 591 44.99 -2.50 59.05
N ARG A 592 44.28 -3.20 58.18
CA ARG A 592 44.39 -4.67 58.07
C ARG A 592 44.80 -5.06 56.65
N GLU A 593 46.08 -5.33 56.48
CA GLU A 593 46.64 -6.04 55.33
C GLU A 593 46.11 -7.48 55.30
N GLU A 594 44.92 -7.68 54.72
CA GLU A 594 44.48 -9.01 54.27
C GLU A 594 43.95 -8.87 52.83
N THR A 595 44.83 -9.17 51.87
CA THR A 595 44.57 -9.81 50.56
C THR A 595 43.24 -9.47 49.86
N LYS A 596 42.96 -8.18 49.62
CA LYS A 596 41.89 -7.76 48.69
C LYS A 596 42.37 -7.48 47.27
N GLU A 597 43.67 -7.21 47.09
CA GLU A 597 44.28 -6.87 45.79
C GLU A 597 44.27 -8.05 44.80
N ASP A 598 44.29 -9.30 45.27
CA ASP A 598 44.36 -10.49 44.39
C ASP A 598 42.99 -10.99 43.90
N LEU A 599 41.88 -10.56 44.51
CA LEU A 599 40.54 -11.08 44.22
C LEU A 599 40.07 -10.79 42.78
N PRO A 600 40.18 -9.55 42.27
CA PRO A 600 39.89 -9.26 40.86
C PRO A 600 40.80 -10.04 39.92
N HIS A 601 42.09 -10.18 40.24
CA HIS A 601 43.06 -10.91 39.41
C HIS A 601 42.81 -12.42 39.35
N ILE A 602 42.47 -13.04 40.49
CA ILE A 602 42.09 -14.47 40.57
C ILE A 602 40.79 -14.69 39.81
N TRP A 603 39.80 -13.82 40.00
CA TRP A 603 38.54 -13.88 39.28
C TRP A 603 38.78 -13.79 37.77
N TRP A 604 39.64 -12.87 37.33
CA TRP A 604 39.99 -12.68 35.92
C TRP A 604 40.70 -13.90 35.33
N SER A 605 41.65 -14.48 36.06
CA SER A 605 42.33 -15.72 35.67
C SER A 605 41.38 -16.91 35.53
N LEU A 606 40.36 -17.02 36.39
CA LEU A 606 39.35 -18.08 36.34
C LEU A 606 38.32 -17.83 35.23
N ALA A 607 37.95 -16.56 34.99
CA ALA A 607 37.01 -16.19 33.94
C ALA A 607 37.59 -16.36 32.53
N GLN A 608 38.91 -16.22 32.35
CA GLN A 608 39.58 -16.40 31.06
C GLN A 608 39.86 -17.87 30.70
N ASP A 609 39.94 -18.77 31.68
CA ASP A 609 40.31 -20.17 31.43
C ASP A 609 39.16 -20.98 30.81
N SER A 610 39.25 -21.22 29.50
CA SER A 610 38.27 -21.99 28.72
C SER A 610 38.08 -23.46 29.17
N ALA A 611 39.02 -24.05 29.92
CA ALA A 611 38.90 -25.42 30.43
C ALA A 611 38.12 -25.49 31.75
N ILE A 612 38.09 -24.39 32.51
CA ILE A 612 37.32 -24.23 33.75
C ILE A 612 35.93 -23.67 33.45
N ARG A 613 35.84 -22.85 32.41
CA ARG A 613 34.63 -22.18 31.94
C ARG A 613 33.76 -23.10 31.10
N ASP A 614 33.14 -24.08 31.75
CA ASP A 614 32.12 -24.91 31.13
C ASP A 614 30.82 -24.09 31.07
N PHE A 615 30.73 -23.18 30.08
CA PHE A 615 29.41 -22.79 29.59
C PHE A 615 28.74 -24.10 29.25
N ASN A 616 27.68 -24.50 29.95
CA ASN A 616 27.08 -25.82 29.75
C ASN A 616 26.35 -25.82 28.38
N VAL A 617 27.13 -25.94 27.31
CA VAL A 617 26.78 -25.49 25.95
C VAL A 617 25.86 -26.50 25.25
N SER A 618 25.74 -27.73 25.76
CA SER A 618 25.06 -28.81 25.05
C SER A 618 23.56 -28.93 25.37
N ALA A 619 23.08 -28.49 26.53
CA ALA A 619 21.67 -28.66 26.94
C ALA A 619 20.88 -27.36 27.20
N ILE A 620 21.56 -26.28 27.59
CA ILE A 620 20.94 -24.98 27.92
C ILE A 620 20.90 -24.06 26.69
N SER A 621 21.92 -24.10 25.83
CA SER A 621 22.10 -23.18 24.69
C SER A 621 21.00 -23.30 23.63
N ILE A 622 20.55 -24.52 23.30
CA ILE A 622 19.51 -24.72 22.28
C ILE A 622 18.11 -24.43 22.85
N ARG A 623 17.83 -24.75 24.12
CA ARG A 623 16.55 -24.43 24.79
C ARG A 623 16.37 -22.93 25.04
N ALA A 624 17.44 -22.25 25.48
CA ALA A 624 17.43 -20.81 25.71
C ALA A 624 17.18 -20.03 24.41
N LEU A 625 17.76 -20.46 23.28
CA LEU A 625 17.51 -19.84 21.98
C LEU A 625 16.11 -20.17 21.41
N ARG A 626 15.54 -21.35 21.71
CA ARG A 626 14.20 -21.78 21.24
C ARG A 626 13.00 -21.17 21.98
N GLY A 627 13.21 -20.50 23.11
CA GLY A 627 12.14 -19.81 23.84
C GLY A 627 11.27 -20.70 24.73
N ASP A 628 11.76 -21.90 25.09
CA ASP A 628 11.07 -22.73 26.09
C ASP A 628 11.11 -22.03 27.45
N SER A 629 9.92 -21.71 27.97
CA SER A 629 9.71 -21.02 29.25
C SER A 629 10.10 -21.91 30.42
N ALA A 630 11.40 -21.97 30.68
CA ALA A 630 12.02 -22.12 31.98
C ALA A 630 13.52 -22.16 31.73
N VAL A 631 14.20 -21.04 32.00
CA VAL A 631 15.50 -21.19 32.66
C VAL A 631 15.16 -21.79 34.01
N SER A 632 14.95 -23.10 34.06
CA SER A 632 15.04 -23.80 35.33
C SER A 632 16.46 -23.50 35.77
N THR A 633 16.59 -22.68 36.80
CA THR A 633 17.74 -22.72 37.70
C THR A 633 18.18 -24.18 37.76
N PRO A 634 19.47 -24.49 37.55
CA PRO A 634 19.92 -25.88 37.63
C PRO A 634 19.29 -26.46 38.88
N ARG A 635 18.54 -27.57 38.71
CA ARG A 635 17.87 -28.23 39.83
C ARG A 635 18.87 -28.25 40.98
N ARG A 636 18.44 -27.85 42.17
CA ARG A 636 19.10 -28.17 43.44
C ARG A 636 19.20 -29.71 43.54
N GLY A 637 20.08 -30.29 42.74
CA GLY A 637 20.57 -31.66 42.82
C GLY A 637 21.88 -31.63 43.60
N PRO A 638 22.25 -32.72 44.25
CA PRO A 638 23.29 -32.71 45.26
C PRO A 638 24.62 -32.32 44.60
N TYR A 639 25.32 -31.40 45.26
CA TYR A 639 26.70 -30.98 45.04
C TYR A 639 27.54 -31.84 44.08
N PRO A 640 28.32 -31.18 43.21
CA PRO A 640 29.74 -31.48 43.15
C PRO A 640 30.54 -30.24 43.54
N ALA A 641 31.40 -30.43 44.54
CA ALA A 641 32.46 -29.54 45.00
C ALA A 641 32.05 -28.07 45.28
N THR A 642 31.64 -27.84 46.52
CA THR A 642 32.06 -26.66 47.27
C THR A 642 33.53 -26.34 46.98
N PHE A 643 33.82 -25.17 46.42
CA PHE A 643 35.09 -24.51 46.66
C PHE A 643 34.90 -23.52 47.81
N PRO A 644 35.63 -23.67 48.92
CA PRO A 644 35.62 -22.69 49.99
C PRO A 644 36.46 -21.49 49.56
N PHE A 645 35.87 -20.30 49.60
CA PHE A 645 36.59 -19.06 49.83
C PHE A 645 36.05 -18.47 51.13
#